data_AF-A0A3L7S552-F1
#
_entry.id   AF-A0A3L7S552-F1
#
_cell.length_a   1.000
_cell.length_b   1.000
_cell.length_c   1.000
_cell.angle_alpha   90.00
_cell.angle_beta   90.00
_cell.angle_gamma   90.00
#
_symmetry.space_group_name_H-M   'P 1'
#
loop_
_entity.id
_entity.type
_entity.pdbx_description
1 polymer ?
#
loop_
_entity_poly.entity_id
_entity_poly.type
_entity_poly.pdbx_seq_one_letter_code
_entity_poly.pdbx_strand_id
1 'polypeptide(L)'
;MSRFISCIIAALALPSVAGGQAAVDPDPNGVLRKPIPDKVIVLTFDDATASHATVAAPILTQMGLGGTFYVCDFDSFKTRKDWYLTYRQMIAMDADGLEIGNHTLGHASGYGPLMAMEDQVLAHGGPRMTTLCWPIYAVNWADCPKLAAHGYTFGRGGHGRPYRPTVDNPFDVPSFTIHDGIPIDTFIAQAQQACNGRIVCFCFHGVPDMEHPPVSLEPATFKAMMQYLKDNNYRCIAMRDMAEYIDPVKAATLPRTADDVKDAPPFLRLKDDKPFVAAAENLIKEFACPGLRPARVSRTGVTLTVDHGTDVTALAPNIKVSDGATITPASGVSRDFSTAQDYVVTGRDGGTKRYVVAVSRATASKAAAISGFTVPAATSTALSPDRIVVTVPNATDLTNLAPTFALSPFATALPASGTARDFSTPQRYTVTAQDNSTRTVIVAVVRSDRPHAYTWKAAGDGDWSEAARWSGGAAPDRGGHSDCVLSFDQGGPGKVRNDLQAGFLLNQLILGDRSAGVVLGGQGVTFVRGFAGSVPPAIRLGKCQRVDIDMSVSLEDDLTVTTAMDADPNAFLSFNGVISGPHALSLTSVGDSRVAGINFHDVHYGILQLNNSNTYSGGTLISGGKINVRKADGLGTGIVTLDNFGSLSAENTLANAVVVNDGILFHCSTSGPITLHGTAHCISTCTLSGNLTGAGGLIMHGTNGTYLNMVPGGILTLDGANSYSGPTIVFPGTLKVTHATGLYHGDPAKWTSAYITIHKAATLRLNVGGPGEFDGEQIGALLTGLTASVTENGLLGGSCLALDTANATAPVVVSAAIADSTGPGGGSFLVKKCGAGVIKLAGDNTYTGRTVLEGGALSVSSFNSHSPDRRRAASSLGVPGDIEAGELVIGEEGKDGECGVIYTGPGEITDRVMNVAGRNATVTIEQAGGGALKFTSDILMSGYGADKTIRLAGDTAGTGEMAGAIRDPHDREGKARTSVCKSGRGTWTLSGINTFHGPTKVTQGVLSLAHAECLSTSAEIQISEGAKLDLNFRGEMHVGKLIHDGKELEPGTYDAKNFPRFITGSGVLKL
;
A
#
# COMPACT_ATOMS: atom_id res chain seq x y z
N MET A 1 -91.82 -16.47 -60.41
CA MET A 1 -90.46 -16.94 -60.76
C MET A 1 -89.45 -16.07 -60.04
N SER A 2 -88.48 -16.50 -59.23
CA SER A 2 -88.33 -17.53 -58.18
C SER A 2 -86.90 -17.30 -57.63
N ARG A 3 -86.55 -17.10 -56.36
CA ARG A 3 -87.22 -16.76 -55.09
C ARG A 3 -86.13 -16.07 -54.24
N PHE A 4 -86.43 -14.92 -53.64
CA PHE A 4 -85.62 -14.26 -52.61
C PHE A 4 -85.86 -14.93 -51.24
N ILE A 5 -84.83 -15.03 -50.37
CA ILE A 5 -84.90 -15.03 -48.89
C ILE A 5 -83.48 -14.97 -48.28
N SER A 6 -83.36 -14.17 -47.22
CA SER A 6 -82.24 -13.91 -46.30
C SER A 6 -81.61 -15.13 -45.61
N CYS A 7 -80.37 -15.01 -45.13
CA CYS A 7 -80.03 -15.35 -43.73
C CYS A 7 -78.60 -14.93 -43.29
N ILE A 8 -78.58 -14.46 -42.05
CA ILE A 8 -77.52 -14.06 -41.11
C ILE A 8 -76.34 -15.07 -41.03
N ILE A 9 -75.10 -14.58 -40.97
CA ILE A 9 -73.96 -15.31 -40.35
C ILE A 9 -73.32 -14.41 -39.30
N ALA A 10 -73.41 -14.86 -38.05
CA ALA A 10 -72.93 -14.19 -36.85
C ALA A 10 -71.42 -14.39 -36.67
N ALA A 11 -70.74 -13.33 -36.24
CA ALA A 11 -69.38 -13.37 -35.72
C ALA A 11 -69.36 -14.11 -34.38
N LEU A 12 -68.66 -15.24 -34.31
CA LEU A 12 -68.31 -15.92 -33.07
C LEU A 12 -66.88 -15.52 -32.69
N ALA A 13 -66.78 -14.69 -31.65
CA ALA A 13 -65.55 -14.48 -30.90
C ALA A 13 -65.14 -15.80 -30.25
N LEU A 14 -63.99 -16.35 -30.67
CA LEU A 14 -63.27 -17.36 -29.91
C LEU A 14 -62.36 -16.62 -28.92
N PRO A 15 -62.46 -16.85 -27.60
CA PRO A 15 -61.49 -16.31 -26.67
C PRO A 15 -60.15 -16.97 -26.94
N SER A 16 -59.16 -16.16 -27.32
CA SER A 16 -57.76 -16.55 -27.26
C SER A 16 -57.46 -16.94 -25.81
N VAL A 17 -57.08 -18.20 -25.62
CA VAL A 17 -56.56 -18.70 -24.36
C VAL A 17 -55.32 -17.87 -24.01
N ALA A 18 -55.47 -16.97 -23.05
CA ALA A 18 -54.36 -16.27 -22.42
C ALA A 18 -53.48 -17.34 -21.74
N GLY A 19 -52.32 -17.62 -22.34
CA GLY A 19 -51.26 -18.37 -21.68
C GLY A 19 -50.84 -17.61 -20.43
N GLY A 20 -50.95 -18.26 -19.27
CA GLY A 20 -50.80 -17.65 -17.96
C GLY A 20 -49.48 -16.91 -17.78
N GLN A 21 -49.57 -15.60 -17.57
CA GLN A 21 -48.50 -14.80 -17.00
C GLN A 21 -48.32 -15.24 -15.54
N ALA A 22 -47.17 -15.83 -15.21
CA ALA A 22 -46.84 -16.18 -13.83
C ALA A 22 -46.81 -14.91 -12.97
N ALA A 23 -47.25 -15.01 -11.71
CA ALA A 23 -47.52 -13.87 -10.85
C ALA A 23 -46.24 -13.04 -10.55
N VAL A 24 -46.29 -11.75 -10.89
CA VAL A 24 -45.40 -10.71 -10.34
C VAL A 24 -45.55 -10.69 -8.83
N ASP A 25 -44.46 -10.46 -8.08
CA ASP A 25 -44.53 -10.31 -6.62
C ASP A 25 -45.58 -9.23 -6.27
N PRO A 26 -46.55 -9.52 -5.39
CA PRO A 26 -47.62 -8.57 -5.09
C PRO A 26 -47.04 -7.28 -4.48
N ASP A 27 -47.69 -6.15 -4.74
CA ASP A 27 -47.31 -4.85 -4.18
C ASP A 27 -48.36 -4.33 -3.18
N PRO A 28 -48.55 -4.99 -2.02
CA PRO A 28 -49.54 -4.56 -1.04
C PRO A 28 -49.21 -3.21 -0.40
N ASN A 29 -47.95 -2.77 -0.49
CA ASN A 29 -47.45 -1.53 0.11
C ASN A 29 -47.44 -0.34 -0.88
N GLY A 30 -47.80 -0.58 -2.15
CA GLY A 30 -47.82 0.44 -3.21
C GLY A 30 -46.45 1.07 -3.45
N VAL A 31 -45.39 0.25 -3.39
CA VAL A 31 -43.99 0.61 -3.59
C VAL A 31 -43.69 0.94 -5.04
N LEU A 32 -44.33 0.27 -6.00
CA LEU A 32 -44.11 0.49 -7.42
C LEU A 32 -44.83 1.77 -7.88
N ARG A 33 -44.09 2.67 -8.53
CA ARG A 33 -44.64 3.84 -9.23
C ARG A 33 -45.26 3.45 -10.56
N LYS A 34 -44.66 2.44 -11.22
CA LYS A 34 -45.12 1.87 -12.49
C LYS A 34 -44.55 0.44 -12.65
N PRO A 35 -45.13 -0.38 -13.56
CA PRO A 35 -44.59 -1.71 -13.85
C PRO A 35 -43.13 -1.64 -14.28
N ILE A 36 -42.31 -2.55 -13.76
CA ILE A 36 -40.91 -2.72 -14.17
C ILE A 36 -40.89 -3.62 -15.41
N PRO A 37 -40.36 -3.14 -16.55
CA PRO A 37 -40.22 -3.96 -17.75
C PRO A 37 -39.27 -5.14 -17.54
N ASP A 38 -39.44 -6.17 -18.36
CA ASP A 38 -38.42 -7.20 -18.49
C ASP A 38 -37.09 -6.61 -18.99
N LYS A 39 -35.99 -7.31 -18.70
CA LYS A 39 -34.62 -7.01 -19.11
C LYS A 39 -34.04 -5.71 -18.53
N VAL A 40 -34.50 -5.26 -17.37
CA VAL A 40 -33.88 -4.16 -16.62
C VAL A 40 -32.73 -4.66 -15.74
N ILE A 41 -31.53 -4.12 -15.96
CA ILE A 41 -30.30 -4.47 -15.24
C ILE A 41 -29.69 -3.20 -14.63
N VAL A 42 -29.23 -3.30 -13.38
CA VAL A 42 -28.37 -2.30 -12.75
C VAL A 42 -26.92 -2.77 -12.86
N LEU A 43 -26.04 -1.91 -13.38
CA LEU A 43 -24.60 -2.17 -13.44
C LEU A 43 -23.90 -1.36 -12.36
N THR A 44 -23.13 -2.02 -11.48
CA THR A 44 -22.41 -1.36 -10.40
C THR A 44 -20.93 -1.74 -10.39
N PHE A 45 -20.08 -0.79 -10.04
CA PHE A 45 -18.62 -0.92 -10.04
C PHE A 45 -18.06 -0.43 -8.70
N ASP A 46 -17.35 -1.29 -7.97
CA ASP A 46 -16.83 -0.98 -6.62
C ASP A 46 -15.35 -0.58 -6.62
N ASP A 47 -14.93 0.04 -5.53
CA ASP A 47 -13.54 0.34 -5.13
C ASP A 47 -12.82 1.49 -5.84
N ALA A 48 -13.54 2.30 -6.62
CA ALA A 48 -12.96 3.45 -7.31
C ALA A 48 -11.71 3.13 -8.16
N THR A 49 -11.61 1.96 -8.79
CA THR A 49 -10.42 1.60 -9.57
C THR A 49 -10.23 2.53 -10.78
N ALA A 50 -8.99 2.88 -11.14
CA ALA A 50 -8.70 3.74 -12.29
C ALA A 50 -9.23 3.17 -13.62
N SER A 51 -9.41 1.85 -13.68
CA SER A 51 -10.03 1.16 -14.82
C SER A 51 -11.49 1.56 -15.07
N HIS A 52 -12.18 2.07 -14.04
CA HIS A 52 -13.53 2.58 -14.16
C HIS A 52 -13.61 3.72 -15.18
N ALA A 53 -12.73 4.73 -15.06
CA ALA A 53 -12.71 5.87 -15.99
C ALA A 53 -11.99 5.55 -17.30
N THR A 54 -11.00 4.65 -17.28
CA THR A 54 -10.15 4.39 -18.45
C THR A 54 -10.65 3.26 -19.35
N VAL A 55 -11.56 2.41 -18.86
CA VAL A 55 -12.08 1.24 -19.58
C VAL A 55 -13.60 1.13 -19.48
N ALA A 56 -14.14 1.02 -18.26
CA ALA A 56 -15.56 0.68 -18.07
C ALA A 56 -16.48 1.80 -18.55
N ALA A 57 -16.31 3.03 -18.06
CA ALA A 57 -17.10 4.19 -18.44
C ALA A 57 -17.09 4.45 -19.96
N PRO A 58 -15.94 4.46 -20.66
CA PRO A 58 -15.91 4.57 -22.13
C PRO A 58 -16.73 3.50 -22.86
N ILE A 59 -16.68 2.24 -22.42
CA ILE A 59 -17.46 1.15 -23.02
C ILE A 59 -18.96 1.37 -22.79
N LEU A 60 -19.37 1.71 -21.57
CA LEU A 60 -20.77 1.96 -21.24
C LEU A 60 -21.32 3.13 -22.05
N THR A 61 -20.62 4.27 -22.08
CA THR A 61 -21.02 5.47 -22.83
C THR A 61 -21.08 5.20 -24.33
N GLN A 62 -20.08 4.52 -24.91
CA GLN A 62 -20.11 4.13 -26.33
C GLN A 62 -21.29 3.22 -26.67
N MET A 63 -21.71 2.38 -25.72
CA MET A 63 -22.81 1.44 -25.91
C MET A 63 -24.18 2.04 -25.56
N GLY A 64 -24.25 3.21 -24.93
CA GLY A 64 -25.49 3.83 -24.45
C GLY A 64 -26.08 3.14 -23.22
N LEU A 65 -25.22 2.58 -22.35
CA LEU A 65 -25.59 1.87 -21.13
C LEU A 65 -25.32 2.75 -19.90
N GLY A 66 -26.20 2.71 -18.90
CA GLY A 66 -25.98 3.36 -17.61
C GLY A 66 -25.23 2.47 -16.61
N GLY A 67 -24.71 3.07 -15.53
CA GLY A 67 -24.08 2.35 -14.43
C GLY A 67 -23.70 3.25 -13.26
N THR A 68 -23.42 2.63 -12.12
CA THR A 68 -23.03 3.30 -10.87
C THR A 68 -21.63 2.89 -10.44
N PHE A 69 -20.79 3.87 -10.15
CA PHE A 69 -19.42 3.69 -9.68
C PHE A 69 -19.35 4.07 -8.21
N TYR A 70 -19.28 3.06 -7.34
CA TYR A 70 -19.18 3.20 -5.90
C TYR A 70 -17.72 3.48 -5.51
N VAL A 71 -17.49 4.68 -4.95
CA VAL A 71 -16.13 5.17 -4.68
C VAL A 71 -15.78 5.17 -3.19
N CYS A 72 -14.54 4.78 -2.88
CA CYS A 72 -13.91 4.82 -1.55
C CYS A 72 -12.45 5.29 -1.66
N ASP A 73 -11.84 5.72 -0.56
CA ASP A 73 -10.40 6.02 -0.46
C ASP A 73 -9.61 4.88 0.21
N PHE A 74 -9.65 3.70 -0.39
CA PHE A 74 -8.99 2.49 0.11
C PHE A 74 -7.46 2.50 -0.03
N ASP A 75 -6.73 1.91 0.93
CA ASP A 75 -5.27 1.64 0.94
C ASP A 75 -4.42 2.73 0.25
N SER A 76 -4.10 2.52 -1.03
CA SER A 76 -3.18 3.35 -1.81
C SER A 76 -3.87 4.46 -2.63
N PHE A 77 -5.19 4.66 -2.46
CA PHE A 77 -6.01 5.62 -3.22
C PHE A 77 -5.44 7.03 -3.31
N LYS A 78 -4.89 7.56 -2.23
CA LYS A 78 -4.35 8.92 -2.19
C LYS A 78 -3.06 9.07 -3.00
N THR A 79 -2.31 7.99 -3.21
CA THR A 79 -0.95 8.01 -3.78
C THR A 79 -0.85 7.27 -5.12
N ARG A 80 -1.75 6.33 -5.42
CA ARG A 80 -1.78 5.49 -6.64
C ARG A 80 -2.92 5.83 -7.57
N LYS A 81 -2.90 7.03 -8.15
CA LYS A 81 -3.89 7.44 -9.17
C LYS A 81 -3.76 6.71 -10.51
N ASP A 82 -2.75 5.87 -10.65
CA ASP A 82 -2.66 4.86 -11.71
C ASP A 82 -3.50 3.61 -11.44
N TRP A 83 -3.86 3.35 -10.18
CA TRP A 83 -4.70 2.23 -9.76
C TRP A 83 -6.09 2.67 -9.33
N TYR A 84 -6.25 3.92 -8.89
CA TYR A 84 -7.51 4.48 -8.44
C TYR A 84 -7.93 5.75 -9.17
N LEU A 85 -9.24 5.99 -9.17
CA LEU A 85 -9.87 7.16 -9.72
C LEU A 85 -9.35 8.46 -9.08
N THR A 86 -9.29 9.47 -9.91
CA THR A 86 -9.06 10.86 -9.51
C THR A 86 -10.42 11.53 -9.37
N TYR A 87 -10.55 12.55 -8.51
CA TYR A 87 -11.82 13.25 -8.34
C TYR A 87 -12.32 13.88 -9.65
N ARG A 88 -11.39 14.31 -10.53
CA ARG A 88 -11.76 14.82 -11.86
C ARG A 88 -12.29 13.75 -12.79
N GLN A 89 -11.76 12.53 -12.72
CA GLN A 89 -12.34 11.41 -13.44
C GLN A 89 -13.76 11.11 -12.95
N MET A 90 -14.01 11.18 -11.64
CA MET A 90 -15.37 11.02 -11.08
C MET A 90 -16.33 12.10 -11.60
N ILE A 91 -15.90 13.37 -11.62
CA ILE A 91 -16.68 14.49 -12.17
C ILE A 91 -16.99 14.28 -13.65
N ALA A 92 -15.99 13.85 -14.44
CA ALA A 92 -16.18 13.60 -15.86
C ALA A 92 -17.17 12.46 -16.12
N MET A 93 -17.09 11.36 -15.36
CA MET A 93 -18.04 10.25 -15.47
C MET A 93 -19.47 10.67 -15.11
N ASP A 94 -19.66 11.50 -14.07
CA ASP A 94 -20.98 12.03 -13.73
C ASP A 94 -21.54 12.95 -14.83
N ALA A 95 -20.69 13.80 -15.41
CA ALA A 95 -21.05 14.65 -16.55
C ALA A 95 -21.46 13.85 -17.80
N ASP A 96 -20.91 12.65 -17.98
CA ASP A 96 -21.30 11.68 -19.03
C ASP A 96 -22.59 10.91 -18.70
N GLY A 97 -23.23 11.19 -17.55
CA GLY A 97 -24.51 10.61 -17.14
C GLY A 97 -24.41 9.32 -16.32
N LEU A 98 -23.20 8.86 -16.01
CA LEU A 98 -22.96 7.75 -15.09
C LEU A 98 -23.17 8.21 -13.65
N GLU A 99 -23.46 7.31 -12.73
CA GLU A 99 -23.66 7.68 -11.32
C GLU A 99 -22.36 7.50 -10.53
N ILE A 100 -22.02 8.47 -9.68
CA ILE A 100 -21.02 8.30 -8.62
C ILE A 100 -21.76 7.99 -7.31
N GLY A 101 -21.57 6.77 -6.81
CA GLY A 101 -22.16 6.29 -5.57
C GLY A 101 -21.13 6.19 -4.43
N ASN A 102 -21.60 5.98 -3.21
CA ASN A 102 -20.76 5.94 -2.02
C ASN A 102 -20.30 4.51 -1.66
N HIS A 103 -19.00 4.29 -1.47
CA HIS A 103 -18.44 3.04 -0.93
C HIS A 103 -17.64 3.23 0.37
N THR A 104 -17.92 4.34 1.06
CA THR A 104 -17.36 4.77 2.35
C THR A 104 -15.88 5.17 2.33
N LEU A 105 -15.51 6.01 3.30
CA LEU A 105 -14.12 6.36 3.54
C LEU A 105 -13.37 5.15 4.12
N GLY A 106 -12.23 4.80 3.54
CA GLY A 106 -11.37 3.69 3.96
C GLY A 106 -12.01 2.31 3.85
N HIS A 107 -13.08 2.15 3.06
CA HIS A 107 -13.87 0.91 2.96
C HIS A 107 -14.38 0.44 4.34
N ALA A 108 -14.65 1.39 5.23
CA ALA A 108 -15.12 1.16 6.60
C ALA A 108 -16.66 1.08 6.69
N SER A 109 -17.19 0.49 7.76
CA SER A 109 -18.64 0.44 7.99
C SER A 109 -19.15 1.67 8.76
N GLY A 110 -20.37 2.11 8.46
CA GLY A 110 -21.14 3.07 9.26
C GLY A 110 -21.38 4.44 8.64
N TYR A 111 -22.28 5.21 9.26
CA TYR A 111 -22.71 6.54 8.80
C TYR A 111 -21.57 7.56 8.71
N GLY A 112 -20.67 7.59 9.70
CA GLY A 112 -19.54 8.54 9.72
C GLY A 112 -18.65 8.44 8.47
N PRO A 113 -18.09 7.25 8.17
CA PRO A 113 -17.32 7.01 6.95
C PRO A 113 -18.09 7.30 5.64
N LEU A 114 -19.39 6.99 5.57
CA LEU A 114 -20.23 7.34 4.41
C LEU A 114 -20.24 8.86 4.20
N MET A 115 -20.54 9.61 5.27
CA MET A 115 -20.62 11.06 5.19
C MET A 115 -19.28 11.70 4.83
N ALA A 116 -18.17 11.19 5.38
CA ALA A 116 -16.84 11.69 5.09
C ALA A 116 -16.41 11.48 3.63
N MET A 117 -16.78 10.35 3.01
CA MET A 117 -16.49 10.10 1.59
C MET A 117 -17.30 11.02 0.67
N GLU A 118 -18.59 11.23 0.97
CA GLU A 118 -19.42 12.21 0.27
C GLU A 118 -18.82 13.62 0.39
N ASP A 119 -18.37 13.99 1.59
CA ASP A 119 -17.75 15.29 1.84
C ASP A 119 -16.45 15.48 1.05
N GLN A 120 -15.63 14.44 0.91
CA GLN A 120 -14.42 14.49 0.08
C GLN A 120 -14.77 14.74 -1.40
N VAL A 121 -15.74 14.02 -1.96
CA VAL A 121 -16.14 14.21 -3.36
C VAL A 121 -16.73 15.60 -3.59
N LEU A 122 -17.61 16.08 -2.70
CA LEU A 122 -18.17 17.43 -2.76
C LEU A 122 -17.09 18.52 -2.66
N ALA A 123 -16.13 18.37 -1.75
CA ALA A 123 -15.02 19.32 -1.60
C ALA A 123 -14.16 19.45 -2.86
N HIS A 124 -14.09 18.39 -3.68
CA HIS A 124 -13.37 18.42 -4.96
C HIS A 124 -14.27 18.82 -6.15
N GLY A 125 -15.52 19.22 -5.91
CA GLY A 125 -16.48 19.63 -6.94
C GLY A 125 -17.26 18.49 -7.59
N GLY A 126 -17.23 17.29 -7.01
CA GLY A 126 -18.01 16.14 -7.47
C GLY A 126 -19.50 16.20 -7.07
N PRO A 127 -20.30 15.24 -7.55
CA PRO A 127 -21.75 15.21 -7.30
C PRO A 127 -22.07 14.78 -5.86
N ARG A 128 -23.27 15.15 -5.40
CA ARG A 128 -23.85 14.56 -4.19
C ARG A 128 -24.18 13.09 -4.46
N MET A 129 -23.82 12.21 -3.53
CA MET A 129 -24.08 10.78 -3.62
C MET A 129 -25.45 10.46 -3.02
N THR A 130 -26.26 9.66 -3.70
CA THR A 130 -27.61 9.28 -3.25
C THR A 130 -27.83 7.78 -3.17
N THR A 131 -26.82 6.99 -3.53
CA THR A 131 -26.82 5.53 -3.37
C THR A 131 -25.50 5.08 -2.74
N LEU A 132 -25.51 3.90 -2.13
CA LEU A 132 -24.31 3.30 -1.55
C LEU A 132 -24.15 1.82 -1.92
N CYS A 133 -22.93 1.32 -1.81
CA CYS A 133 -22.65 -0.10 -1.67
C CYS A 133 -22.04 -0.32 -0.28
N TRP A 134 -22.53 -1.32 0.46
CA TRP A 134 -21.97 -1.64 1.76
C TRP A 134 -20.65 -2.41 1.58
N PRO A 135 -19.52 -1.93 2.14
CA PRO A 135 -18.27 -2.67 2.16
C PRO A 135 -18.51 -4.12 2.63
N ILE A 136 -17.93 -5.08 1.90
CA ILE A 136 -18.09 -6.53 2.12
C ILE A 136 -19.54 -7.03 2.30
N TYR A 137 -20.52 -6.29 1.76
CA TYR A 137 -21.96 -6.56 1.88
C TYR A 137 -22.51 -6.51 3.32
N ALA A 138 -21.79 -5.86 4.24
CA ALA A 138 -22.20 -5.77 5.65
C ALA A 138 -23.12 -4.56 5.91
N VAL A 139 -24.44 -4.78 5.80
CA VAL A 139 -25.45 -3.73 6.00
C VAL A 139 -25.51 -3.29 7.47
N ASN A 140 -25.32 -1.98 7.71
CA ASN A 140 -25.54 -1.39 9.03
C ASN A 140 -26.97 -0.84 9.15
N TRP A 141 -27.88 -1.71 9.60
CA TRP A 141 -29.31 -1.39 9.74
C TRP A 141 -29.62 -0.21 10.66
N ALA A 142 -28.76 0.10 11.64
CA ALA A 142 -28.98 1.23 12.54
C ALA A 142 -28.80 2.58 11.84
N ASP A 143 -28.10 2.60 10.70
CA ASP A 143 -27.82 3.81 9.95
C ASP A 143 -28.81 4.03 8.78
N CYS A 144 -29.52 3.00 8.31
CA CYS A 144 -30.48 3.13 7.20
C CYS A 144 -31.53 4.25 7.40
N PRO A 145 -32.14 4.45 8.59
CA PRO A 145 -33.07 5.56 8.79
C PRO A 145 -32.41 6.95 8.66
N LYS A 146 -31.15 7.07 9.10
CA LYS A 146 -30.38 8.32 8.98
C LYS A 146 -30.02 8.58 7.52
N LEU A 147 -29.62 7.53 6.79
CA LEU A 147 -29.31 7.60 5.36
C LEU A 147 -30.54 8.03 4.54
N ALA A 148 -31.70 7.44 4.81
CA ALA A 148 -32.96 7.83 4.19
C ALA A 148 -33.31 9.31 4.47
N ALA A 149 -33.16 9.75 5.73
CA ALA A 149 -33.37 11.16 6.10
C ALA A 149 -32.36 12.10 5.41
N HIS A 150 -31.14 11.61 5.16
CA HIS A 150 -30.09 12.31 4.41
C HIS A 150 -30.23 12.16 2.88
N GLY A 151 -31.33 11.58 2.39
CA GLY A 151 -31.65 11.51 0.97
C GLY A 151 -30.98 10.37 0.19
N TYR A 152 -30.37 9.40 0.87
CA TYR A 152 -29.99 8.14 0.22
C TYR A 152 -31.24 7.34 -0.11
N THR A 153 -31.26 6.73 -1.30
CA THR A 153 -32.43 6.07 -1.87
C THR A 153 -32.27 4.56 -1.95
N PHE A 154 -31.08 4.09 -2.31
CA PHE A 154 -30.77 2.67 -2.46
C PHE A 154 -29.38 2.32 -1.92
N GLY A 155 -29.23 1.13 -1.36
CA GLY A 155 -28.00 0.56 -0.84
C GLY A 155 -27.84 -0.87 -1.35
N ARG A 156 -26.69 -1.19 -1.94
CA ARG A 156 -26.41 -2.55 -2.43
C ARG A 156 -25.80 -3.42 -1.34
N GLY A 157 -26.40 -4.59 -1.13
CA GLY A 157 -25.86 -5.69 -0.34
C GLY A 157 -25.49 -6.90 -1.22
N GLY A 158 -25.38 -8.06 -0.59
CA GLY A 158 -24.98 -9.30 -1.23
C GLY A 158 -25.96 -10.41 -0.90
N HIS A 159 -26.41 -11.17 -1.91
CA HIS A 159 -27.36 -12.29 -1.72
C HIS A 159 -27.34 -13.31 -2.88
N GLY A 160 -26.67 -12.99 -4.01
CA GLY A 160 -26.58 -13.91 -5.15
C GLY A 160 -27.93 -14.21 -5.82
N ARG A 161 -28.82 -13.22 -5.89
CA ARG A 161 -30.15 -13.32 -6.52
C ARG A 161 -30.62 -11.96 -7.09
N PRO A 162 -31.66 -11.92 -7.95
CA PRO A 162 -32.30 -10.67 -8.38
C PRO A 162 -33.00 -9.93 -7.24
N TYR A 163 -33.09 -8.61 -7.37
CA TYR A 163 -33.85 -7.73 -6.49
C TYR A 163 -35.34 -7.83 -6.78
N ARG A 164 -36.14 -7.94 -5.71
CA ARG A 164 -37.61 -7.92 -5.74
C ARG A 164 -38.12 -6.66 -5.03
N PRO A 165 -38.40 -5.58 -5.76
CA PRO A 165 -38.66 -4.26 -5.19
C PRO A 165 -39.83 -4.15 -4.19
N THR A 166 -40.80 -5.06 -4.24
CA THR A 166 -41.97 -5.04 -3.35
C THR A 166 -41.77 -5.82 -2.05
N VAL A 167 -40.65 -6.53 -1.92
CA VAL A 167 -40.37 -7.42 -0.78
C VAL A 167 -39.03 -7.09 -0.11
N ASP A 168 -38.02 -6.75 -0.90
CA ASP A 168 -36.66 -6.53 -0.43
C ASP A 168 -36.43 -5.05 -0.05
N ASN A 169 -35.73 -4.80 1.05
CA ASN A 169 -35.46 -3.43 1.50
C ASN A 169 -34.51 -2.73 0.51
N PRO A 170 -34.77 -1.45 0.15
CA PRO A 170 -33.95 -0.73 -0.82
C PRO A 170 -32.54 -0.43 -0.33
N PHE A 171 -32.24 -0.52 0.97
CA PHE A 171 -30.88 -0.38 1.51
C PHE A 171 -30.09 -1.69 1.53
N ASP A 172 -30.69 -2.78 1.05
CA ASP A 172 -30.05 -4.08 0.97
C ASP A 172 -30.47 -4.78 -0.34
N VAL A 173 -30.12 -4.14 -1.46
CA VAL A 173 -30.40 -4.61 -2.83
C VAL A 173 -29.51 -5.82 -3.13
N PRO A 174 -30.09 -7.01 -3.39
CA PRO A 174 -29.39 -8.20 -3.86
C PRO A 174 -28.59 -7.96 -5.14
N SER A 175 -27.40 -8.55 -5.21
CA SER A 175 -26.54 -8.46 -6.39
C SER A 175 -25.78 -9.76 -6.67
N PHE A 176 -25.29 -9.87 -7.91
CA PHE A 176 -24.39 -10.93 -8.37
C PHE A 176 -22.99 -10.35 -8.63
N THR A 177 -21.98 -10.89 -7.97
CA THR A 177 -20.57 -10.52 -8.20
C THR A 177 -20.03 -11.18 -9.47
N ILE A 178 -19.43 -10.40 -10.36
CA ILE A 178 -18.86 -10.84 -11.63
C ILE A 178 -17.36 -10.57 -11.64
N HIS A 179 -16.58 -11.59 -11.95
CA HIS A 179 -15.12 -11.56 -12.07
C HIS A 179 -14.67 -12.69 -13.02
N ASP A 180 -13.38 -12.76 -13.37
CA ASP A 180 -12.84 -13.76 -14.32
C ASP A 180 -13.06 -15.23 -13.89
N GLY A 181 -13.39 -15.48 -12.62
CA GLY A 181 -13.70 -16.81 -12.09
C GLY A 181 -15.15 -17.27 -12.30
N ILE A 182 -16.05 -16.40 -12.80
CA ILE A 182 -17.46 -16.72 -13.02
C ILE A 182 -17.65 -17.26 -14.45
N PRO A 183 -18.20 -18.47 -14.64
CA PRO A 183 -18.51 -18.99 -15.96
C PRO A 183 -19.50 -18.08 -16.71
N ILE A 184 -19.28 -17.89 -18.01
CA ILE A 184 -20.14 -17.00 -18.81
C ILE A 184 -21.61 -17.45 -18.83
N ASP A 185 -21.86 -18.76 -18.83
CA ASP A 185 -23.21 -19.31 -18.74
C ASP A 185 -23.92 -18.90 -17.44
N THR A 186 -23.18 -18.71 -16.35
CA THR A 186 -23.71 -18.21 -15.09
C THR A 186 -24.11 -16.73 -15.23
N PHE A 187 -23.28 -15.90 -15.85
CA PHE A 187 -23.63 -14.49 -16.13
C PHE A 187 -24.90 -14.39 -17.00
N ILE A 188 -24.97 -15.17 -18.08
CA ILE A 188 -26.15 -15.23 -18.97
C ILE A 188 -27.39 -15.66 -18.18
N ALA A 189 -27.28 -16.75 -17.42
CA ALA A 189 -28.36 -17.28 -16.61
C ALA A 189 -28.84 -16.30 -15.52
N GLN A 190 -27.96 -15.42 -15.03
CA GLN A 190 -28.29 -14.36 -14.09
C GLN A 190 -29.01 -13.20 -14.80
N ALA A 191 -28.50 -12.74 -15.94
CA ALA A 191 -29.11 -11.66 -16.73
C ALA A 191 -30.55 -12.02 -17.13
N GLN A 192 -30.78 -13.26 -17.56
CA GLN A 192 -32.10 -13.78 -17.96
C GLN A 192 -33.15 -13.74 -16.83
N GLN A 193 -32.74 -13.57 -15.57
CA GLN A 193 -33.65 -13.45 -14.42
C GLN A 193 -34.22 -12.04 -14.25
N ALA A 194 -33.79 -11.05 -15.06
CA ALA A 194 -34.39 -9.72 -15.11
C ALA A 194 -35.75 -9.78 -15.81
N CYS A 195 -36.76 -10.34 -15.14
CA CYS A 195 -38.10 -10.49 -15.68
C CYS A 195 -39.16 -10.50 -14.58
N ASN A 196 -40.43 -10.34 -14.98
CA ASN A 196 -41.59 -10.38 -14.07
C ASN A 196 -41.47 -9.40 -12.90
N GLY A 197 -41.04 -8.17 -13.20
CA GLY A 197 -40.92 -7.10 -12.20
C GLY A 197 -39.67 -7.15 -11.33
N ARG A 198 -38.76 -8.10 -11.57
CA ARG A 198 -37.48 -8.23 -10.86
C ARG A 198 -36.36 -7.51 -11.60
N ILE A 199 -35.41 -6.98 -10.84
CA ILE A 199 -34.25 -6.26 -11.37
C ILE A 199 -32.99 -7.06 -11.04
N VAL A 200 -32.12 -7.27 -12.03
CA VAL A 200 -30.81 -7.89 -11.81
C VAL A 200 -29.78 -6.81 -11.56
N CYS A 201 -29.01 -6.93 -10.47
CA CYS A 201 -27.92 -6.03 -10.15
C CYS A 201 -26.59 -6.78 -10.29
N PHE A 202 -25.71 -6.31 -11.19
CA PHE A 202 -24.38 -6.86 -11.37
C PHE A 202 -23.32 -6.00 -10.69
N CYS A 203 -22.44 -6.67 -9.95
CA CYS A 203 -21.33 -6.11 -9.22
C CYS A 203 -20.01 -6.46 -9.89
N PHE A 204 -19.34 -5.45 -10.42
CA PHE A 204 -17.97 -5.51 -10.91
C PHE A 204 -17.07 -4.77 -9.91
N HIS A 205 -15.80 -5.15 -9.80
CA HIS A 205 -14.79 -4.32 -9.13
C HIS A 205 -14.04 -3.56 -10.23
N GLY A 206 -12.75 -3.83 -10.44
CA GLY A 206 -11.99 -3.29 -11.55
C GLY A 206 -12.07 -4.10 -12.85
N VAL A 207 -12.02 -3.38 -13.98
CA VAL A 207 -11.97 -3.90 -15.35
C VAL A 207 -10.69 -3.39 -16.05
N PRO A 208 -9.48 -3.81 -15.62
CA PRO A 208 -9.19 -4.74 -14.54
C PRO A 208 -8.92 -4.05 -13.18
N ASP A 209 -8.99 -4.84 -12.11
CA ASP A 209 -8.51 -4.43 -10.79
C ASP A 209 -7.03 -4.80 -10.65
N MET A 210 -6.19 -3.79 -10.43
CA MET A 210 -4.74 -3.98 -10.31
C MET A 210 -4.30 -4.24 -8.86
N GLU A 211 -5.09 -3.82 -7.88
CA GLU A 211 -4.79 -4.00 -6.45
C GLU A 211 -5.39 -5.32 -5.93
N HIS A 212 -6.54 -5.71 -6.48
CA HIS A 212 -7.28 -6.92 -6.09
C HIS A 212 -7.50 -7.88 -7.28
N PRO A 213 -6.44 -8.55 -7.78
CA PRO A 213 -6.57 -9.49 -8.91
C PRO A 213 -7.68 -10.56 -8.78
N PRO A 214 -8.01 -11.13 -7.59
CA PRO A 214 -9.04 -12.15 -7.49
C PRO A 214 -10.46 -11.70 -7.89
N VAL A 215 -10.76 -10.41 -7.78
CA VAL A 215 -12.06 -9.81 -8.13
C VAL A 215 -12.02 -9.00 -9.43
N SER A 216 -10.88 -9.00 -10.12
CA SER A 216 -10.73 -8.36 -11.43
C SER A 216 -11.56 -9.05 -12.51
N LEU A 217 -11.98 -8.27 -13.50
CA LEU A 217 -12.51 -8.75 -14.77
C LEU A 217 -11.62 -8.28 -15.93
N GLU A 218 -11.43 -9.12 -16.93
CA GLU A 218 -10.66 -8.79 -18.12
C GLU A 218 -11.44 -7.80 -19.04
N PRO A 219 -10.81 -6.73 -19.55
CA PRO A 219 -11.48 -5.71 -20.37
C PRO A 219 -12.25 -6.23 -21.58
N ALA A 220 -11.69 -7.20 -22.31
CA ALA A 220 -12.35 -7.71 -23.50
C ALA A 220 -13.58 -8.55 -23.13
N THR A 221 -13.48 -9.34 -22.06
CA THR A 221 -14.59 -10.11 -21.47
C THR A 221 -15.71 -9.20 -21.01
N PHE A 222 -15.39 -8.12 -20.28
CA PHE A 222 -16.37 -7.11 -19.90
C PHE A 222 -17.06 -6.49 -21.13
N LYS A 223 -16.29 -6.09 -22.14
CA LYS A 223 -16.84 -5.55 -23.39
C LYS A 223 -17.78 -6.54 -24.08
N ALA A 224 -17.43 -7.82 -24.14
CA ALA A 224 -18.28 -8.87 -24.71
C ALA A 224 -19.57 -9.07 -23.90
N MET A 225 -19.49 -9.03 -22.57
CA MET A 225 -20.67 -9.09 -21.69
C MET A 225 -21.61 -7.90 -21.93
N MET A 226 -21.07 -6.67 -22.01
CA MET A 226 -21.88 -5.47 -22.29
C MET A 226 -22.50 -5.52 -23.69
N GLN A 227 -21.75 -6.02 -24.69
CA GLN A 227 -22.26 -6.22 -26.04
C GLN A 227 -23.39 -7.26 -26.08
N TYR A 228 -23.28 -8.36 -25.32
CA TYR A 228 -24.35 -9.36 -25.20
C TYR A 228 -25.64 -8.76 -24.62
N LEU A 229 -25.52 -7.93 -23.57
CA LEU A 229 -26.66 -7.24 -22.98
C LEU A 229 -27.33 -6.30 -24.00
N LYS A 230 -26.51 -5.53 -24.74
CA LYS A 230 -26.99 -4.64 -25.79
C LYS A 230 -27.69 -5.39 -26.93
N ASP A 231 -27.07 -6.45 -27.45
CA ASP A 231 -27.60 -7.23 -28.58
C ASP A 231 -28.92 -7.93 -28.26
N ASN A 232 -29.15 -8.25 -26.98
CA ASN A 232 -30.39 -8.85 -26.48
C ASN A 232 -31.38 -7.82 -25.90
N ASN A 233 -31.17 -6.53 -26.15
CA ASN A 233 -32.04 -5.41 -25.77
C ASN A 233 -32.27 -5.28 -24.26
N TYR A 234 -31.26 -5.58 -23.44
CA TYR A 234 -31.31 -5.25 -22.01
C TYR A 234 -31.19 -3.74 -21.81
N ARG A 235 -31.99 -3.21 -20.88
CA ARG A 235 -31.91 -1.83 -20.43
C ARG A 235 -31.01 -1.78 -19.19
N CYS A 236 -29.77 -1.35 -19.38
CA CYS A 236 -28.81 -1.12 -18.29
C CYS A 236 -28.93 0.30 -17.75
N ILE A 237 -29.13 0.43 -16.44
CA ILE A 237 -29.34 1.71 -15.73
C ILE A 237 -28.39 1.86 -14.54
N ALA A 238 -28.23 3.09 -14.07
CA ALA A 238 -27.62 3.35 -12.77
C ALA A 238 -28.58 2.98 -11.62
N MET A 239 -28.04 2.72 -10.44
CA MET A 239 -28.79 2.44 -9.21
C MET A 239 -29.79 3.56 -8.90
N ARG A 240 -29.40 4.85 -9.03
CA ARG A 240 -30.30 6.00 -8.81
C ARG A 240 -31.55 5.96 -9.69
N ASP A 241 -31.45 5.42 -10.90
CA ASP A 241 -32.53 5.42 -11.89
C ASP A 241 -33.63 4.40 -11.56
N MET A 242 -33.40 3.48 -10.62
CA MET A 242 -34.46 2.60 -10.11
C MET A 242 -35.61 3.40 -9.48
N ALA A 243 -35.37 4.64 -9.04
CA ALA A 243 -36.42 5.55 -8.55
C ALA A 243 -37.47 5.90 -9.61
N GLU A 244 -37.20 5.66 -10.90
CA GLU A 244 -38.19 5.76 -11.99
C GLU A 244 -39.35 4.76 -11.80
N TYR A 245 -39.06 3.61 -11.19
CA TYR A 245 -40.00 2.50 -11.00
C TYR A 245 -40.44 2.32 -9.54
N ILE A 246 -39.57 2.68 -8.59
CA ILE A 246 -39.71 2.36 -7.18
C ILE A 246 -39.85 3.66 -6.38
N ASP A 247 -40.75 3.68 -5.40
CA ASP A 247 -40.78 4.72 -4.38
C ASP A 247 -39.83 4.36 -3.23
N PRO A 248 -38.62 4.97 -3.15
CA PRO A 248 -37.62 4.58 -2.16
C PRO A 248 -38.07 4.85 -0.72
N VAL A 249 -38.94 5.84 -0.50
CA VAL A 249 -39.46 6.16 0.84
C VAL A 249 -40.40 5.06 1.32
N LYS A 250 -41.29 4.57 0.46
CA LYS A 250 -42.18 3.45 0.80
C LYS A 250 -41.41 2.14 0.91
N ALA A 251 -40.49 1.89 -0.03
CA ALA A 251 -39.65 0.69 -0.04
C ALA A 251 -38.81 0.58 1.24
N ALA A 252 -38.34 1.70 1.80
CA ALA A 252 -37.55 1.71 3.04
C ALA A 252 -38.30 1.16 4.27
N THR A 253 -39.64 1.04 4.20
CA THR A 253 -40.48 0.44 5.25
C THR A 253 -40.59 -1.09 5.16
N LEU A 254 -40.11 -1.68 4.06
CA LEU A 254 -40.10 -3.12 3.85
C LEU A 254 -39.17 -3.83 4.85
N PRO A 255 -39.44 -5.11 5.18
CA PRO A 255 -38.57 -5.88 6.06
C PRO A 255 -37.15 -5.98 5.49
N ARG A 256 -36.19 -6.32 6.35
CA ARG A 256 -34.80 -6.58 5.93
C ARG A 256 -34.79 -7.63 4.82
N THR A 257 -33.94 -7.41 3.83
CA THR A 257 -33.74 -8.38 2.76
C THR A 257 -33.25 -9.69 3.36
N ALA A 258 -33.87 -10.80 2.95
CA ALA A 258 -33.50 -12.13 3.39
C ALA A 258 -32.83 -12.90 2.25
N ASP A 259 -31.93 -13.80 2.60
CA ASP A 259 -31.59 -14.94 1.74
C ASP A 259 -32.88 -15.75 1.52
N ASP A 260 -33.14 -16.19 0.29
CA ASP A 260 -34.48 -16.64 -0.13
C ASP A 260 -35.15 -17.59 0.88
N VAL A 261 -36.41 -17.28 1.20
CA VAL A 261 -37.21 -18.06 2.16
C VAL A 261 -37.71 -19.34 1.49
N LYS A 262 -37.83 -20.42 2.28
CA LYS A 262 -38.62 -21.59 1.91
C LYS A 262 -40.01 -21.11 1.44
N ASP A 263 -40.38 -21.44 0.19
CA ASP A 263 -41.63 -21.06 -0.51
C ASP A 263 -41.59 -19.78 -1.38
N ALA A 264 -40.42 -19.16 -1.61
CA ALA A 264 -40.28 -18.10 -2.63
C ALA A 264 -40.56 -18.64 -4.05
N PRO A 265 -41.23 -17.88 -4.95
CA PRO A 265 -41.46 -18.32 -6.33
C PRO A 265 -40.12 -18.54 -7.05
N PRO A 266 -39.96 -19.62 -7.84
CA PRO A 266 -38.69 -19.93 -8.50
C PRO A 266 -38.22 -18.79 -9.40
N PHE A 267 -36.91 -18.62 -9.54
CA PHE A 267 -36.34 -17.67 -10.50
C PHE A 267 -36.61 -18.13 -11.92
N LEU A 268 -37.53 -17.42 -12.58
CA LEU A 268 -37.79 -17.57 -14.00
C LEU A 268 -36.65 -16.96 -14.80
N ARG A 269 -36.46 -17.47 -16.01
CA ARG A 269 -35.46 -17.00 -16.96
C ARG A 269 -36.11 -16.75 -18.31
N LEU A 270 -35.82 -15.59 -18.90
CA LEU A 270 -36.13 -15.32 -20.29
C LEU A 270 -35.13 -16.03 -21.19
N LYS A 271 -35.57 -16.49 -22.35
CA LYS A 271 -34.65 -16.96 -23.38
C LYS A 271 -34.19 -15.77 -24.21
N ASP A 272 -32.88 -15.62 -24.35
CA ASP A 272 -32.26 -14.62 -25.20
C ASP A 272 -32.09 -15.14 -26.65
N ASP A 273 -32.15 -14.23 -27.61
CA ASP A 273 -32.17 -14.54 -29.04
C ASP A 273 -30.77 -14.60 -29.65
N LYS A 274 -29.84 -13.79 -29.12
CA LYS A 274 -28.45 -13.72 -29.60
C LYS A 274 -27.54 -14.48 -28.64
N PRO A 275 -26.70 -15.40 -29.14
CA PRO A 275 -25.73 -16.09 -28.29
C PRO A 275 -24.66 -15.11 -27.80
N PHE A 276 -24.03 -15.44 -26.68
CA PHE A 276 -22.82 -14.75 -26.28
C PHE A 276 -21.68 -15.04 -27.25
N VAL A 277 -20.97 -13.99 -27.67
CA VAL A 277 -19.78 -14.09 -28.51
C VAL A 277 -18.58 -13.68 -27.66
N ALA A 278 -17.73 -14.66 -27.33
CA ALA A 278 -16.55 -14.42 -26.51
C ALA A 278 -15.59 -13.44 -27.18
N ALA A 279 -14.90 -12.65 -26.37
CA ALA A 279 -13.81 -11.82 -26.83
C ALA A 279 -12.68 -12.67 -27.41
N ALA A 280 -12.04 -12.18 -28.46
CA ALA A 280 -10.80 -12.77 -28.94
C ALA A 280 -9.68 -12.42 -27.95
N GLU A 281 -9.31 -13.37 -27.10
CA GLU A 281 -8.17 -13.20 -26.21
C GLU A 281 -6.86 -13.62 -26.88
N ASN A 282 -5.74 -13.07 -26.40
CA ASN A 282 -4.39 -13.40 -26.84
C ASN A 282 -3.46 -13.67 -25.64
N LEU A 283 -3.92 -14.47 -24.68
CA LEU A 283 -3.18 -14.75 -23.44
C LEU A 283 -2.46 -16.10 -23.48
N ILE A 284 -1.32 -16.19 -22.80
CA ILE A 284 -0.79 -17.47 -22.29
C ILE A 284 -1.59 -17.81 -21.03
N LYS A 285 -2.31 -18.94 -21.05
CA LYS A 285 -3.10 -19.45 -19.92
C LYS A 285 -2.29 -20.43 -19.06
N GLU A 286 -1.43 -21.22 -19.70
CA GLU A 286 -0.55 -22.16 -19.01
C GLU A 286 0.80 -22.18 -19.72
N PHE A 287 1.89 -22.20 -18.94
CA PHE A 287 3.23 -22.43 -19.43
C PHE A 287 3.87 -23.48 -18.53
N ALA A 288 4.05 -24.70 -19.04
CA ALA A 288 4.54 -25.81 -18.25
C ALA A 288 5.66 -26.54 -19.00
N CYS A 289 6.78 -26.77 -18.34
CA CYS A 289 7.80 -27.67 -18.86
C CYS A 289 7.61 -29.06 -18.20
N PRO A 290 7.57 -30.16 -18.96
CA PRO A 290 7.40 -31.50 -18.41
C PRO A 290 8.38 -31.80 -17.26
N GLY A 291 7.87 -32.29 -16.13
CA GLY A 291 8.69 -32.67 -14.97
C GLY A 291 9.20 -31.50 -14.12
N LEU A 292 8.85 -30.25 -14.45
CA LEU A 292 9.23 -29.07 -13.68
C LEU A 292 8.03 -28.51 -12.89
N ARG A 293 8.34 -27.68 -11.89
CA ARG A 293 7.33 -26.98 -11.10
C ARG A 293 6.51 -26.03 -11.99
N PRO A 294 5.26 -25.69 -11.60
CA PRO A 294 4.43 -24.75 -12.36
C PRO A 294 5.12 -23.41 -12.57
N ALA A 295 5.10 -22.89 -13.80
CA ALA A 295 5.56 -21.52 -14.06
C ALA A 295 4.53 -20.51 -13.54
N ARG A 296 5.00 -19.36 -13.07
CA ARG A 296 4.13 -18.23 -12.75
C ARG A 296 3.90 -17.43 -14.01
N VAL A 297 2.67 -17.46 -14.51
CA VAL A 297 2.24 -16.68 -15.67
C VAL A 297 1.63 -15.38 -15.16
N SER A 298 2.17 -14.24 -15.59
CA SER A 298 1.62 -12.91 -15.32
C SER A 298 0.99 -12.32 -16.59
N ARG A 299 0.39 -11.13 -16.48
CA ARG A 299 -0.15 -10.44 -17.66
C ARG A 299 0.92 -10.01 -18.66
N THR A 300 2.20 -9.92 -18.30
CA THR A 300 3.28 -9.38 -19.14
C THR A 300 4.47 -10.33 -19.33
N GLY A 301 4.51 -11.45 -18.61
CA GLY A 301 5.62 -12.38 -18.70
C GLY A 301 5.38 -13.70 -18.00
N VAL A 302 6.35 -14.60 -18.11
CA VAL A 302 6.35 -15.89 -17.44
C VAL A 302 7.66 -16.02 -16.68
N THR A 303 7.58 -16.37 -15.40
CA THR A 303 8.77 -16.68 -14.60
C THR A 303 8.70 -18.13 -14.15
N LEU A 304 9.76 -18.89 -14.42
CA LEU A 304 9.90 -20.29 -14.02
C LEU A 304 11.19 -20.45 -13.22
N THR A 305 11.10 -20.90 -11.97
CA THR A 305 12.28 -21.29 -11.20
C THR A 305 12.46 -22.80 -11.28
N VAL A 306 13.64 -23.23 -11.72
CA VAL A 306 14.01 -24.63 -11.87
C VAL A 306 15.03 -25.03 -10.81
N ASP A 307 15.11 -26.32 -10.50
CA ASP A 307 16.09 -26.84 -9.54
C ASP A 307 17.52 -26.58 -10.04
N HIS A 308 18.48 -26.40 -9.12
CA HIS A 308 19.86 -25.95 -9.40
C HIS A 308 20.53 -26.65 -10.60
N GLY A 309 20.39 -27.98 -10.71
CA GLY A 309 21.01 -28.79 -11.76
C GLY A 309 20.22 -28.90 -13.06
N THR A 310 19.12 -28.16 -13.21
CA THR A 310 18.27 -28.25 -14.41
C THR A 310 18.97 -27.64 -15.62
N ASP A 311 19.06 -28.41 -16.70
CA ASP A 311 19.47 -27.89 -17.99
C ASP A 311 18.36 -26.98 -18.55
N VAL A 312 18.67 -25.70 -18.72
CA VAL A 312 17.72 -24.69 -19.23
C VAL A 312 17.95 -24.41 -20.72
N THR A 313 18.94 -25.05 -21.34
CA THR A 313 19.35 -24.76 -22.73
C THR A 313 18.45 -25.39 -23.78
N ALA A 314 17.57 -26.31 -23.37
CA ALA A 314 16.73 -27.09 -24.28
C ALA A 314 15.31 -27.38 -23.72
N LEU A 315 14.72 -26.46 -22.95
CA LEU A 315 13.38 -26.68 -22.40
C LEU A 315 12.32 -26.57 -23.51
N ALA A 316 11.41 -27.55 -23.58
CA ALA A 316 10.27 -27.58 -24.50
C ALA A 316 8.96 -27.36 -23.72
N PRO A 317 8.50 -26.11 -23.59
CA PRO A 317 7.31 -25.80 -22.81
C PRO A 317 6.02 -26.23 -23.54
N ASN A 318 5.13 -26.89 -22.82
CA ASN A 318 3.73 -27.05 -23.16
C ASN A 318 2.98 -25.77 -22.79
N ILE A 319 2.52 -25.04 -23.81
CA ILE A 319 1.89 -23.73 -23.66
C ILE A 319 0.43 -23.84 -24.08
N LYS A 320 -0.48 -23.52 -23.16
CA LYS A 320 -1.89 -23.31 -23.51
C LYS A 320 -2.11 -21.82 -23.65
N VAL A 321 -2.71 -21.43 -24.77
CA VAL A 321 -3.13 -20.05 -25.03
C VAL A 321 -4.66 -19.95 -25.03
N SER A 322 -5.16 -18.73 -25.12
CA SER A 322 -6.59 -18.48 -25.27
C SER A 322 -7.22 -19.20 -26.47
N ASP A 323 -8.53 -19.45 -26.35
CA ASP A 323 -9.27 -20.30 -27.28
C ASP A 323 -9.30 -19.68 -28.68
N GLY A 324 -8.77 -20.41 -29.67
CA GLY A 324 -8.63 -19.92 -31.04
C GLY A 324 -7.49 -18.92 -31.26
N ALA A 325 -6.66 -18.65 -30.24
CA ALA A 325 -5.42 -17.93 -30.39
C ALA A 325 -4.29 -18.87 -30.87
N THR A 326 -3.22 -18.27 -31.41
CA THR A 326 -1.98 -18.96 -31.80
C THR A 326 -0.80 -18.37 -31.06
N ILE A 327 0.33 -19.10 -30.96
CA ILE A 327 1.53 -18.62 -30.29
C ILE A 327 2.79 -18.87 -31.12
N THR A 328 3.70 -17.91 -31.09
CA THR A 328 5.02 -17.99 -31.73
C THR A 328 6.11 -17.59 -30.72
N PRO A 329 7.12 -18.43 -30.45
CA PRO A 329 7.28 -19.82 -30.91
C PRO A 329 6.13 -20.74 -30.48
N ALA A 330 5.88 -21.80 -31.26
CA ALA A 330 4.80 -22.74 -30.99
C ALA A 330 5.05 -23.55 -29.69
N SER A 331 3.97 -23.99 -29.04
CA SER A 331 4.04 -24.91 -27.91
C SER A 331 4.81 -26.19 -28.28
N GLY A 332 5.66 -26.68 -27.37
CA GLY A 332 6.47 -27.88 -27.51
C GLY A 332 7.81 -27.67 -28.23
N VAL A 333 8.10 -26.45 -28.72
CA VAL A 333 9.39 -26.13 -29.35
C VAL A 333 10.46 -25.94 -28.29
N SER A 334 11.56 -26.69 -28.39
CA SER A 334 12.73 -26.55 -27.50
C SER A 334 13.41 -25.18 -27.70
N ARG A 335 13.74 -24.51 -26.59
CA ARG A 335 14.39 -23.19 -26.56
C ARG A 335 15.45 -23.13 -25.47
N ASP A 336 16.44 -22.27 -25.70
CA ASP A 336 17.46 -21.93 -24.71
C ASP A 336 16.98 -20.79 -23.82
N PHE A 337 16.82 -21.07 -22.53
CA PHE A 337 16.42 -20.09 -21.51
C PHE A 337 17.60 -19.65 -20.63
N SER A 338 18.85 -19.79 -21.09
CA SER A 338 20.00 -19.15 -20.44
C SER A 338 19.86 -17.62 -20.39
N THR A 339 19.08 -17.05 -21.30
CA THR A 339 18.59 -15.68 -21.31
C THR A 339 17.06 -15.67 -21.45
N ALA A 340 16.41 -14.57 -21.08
CA ALA A 340 14.98 -14.42 -21.26
C ALA A 340 14.57 -14.55 -22.75
N GLN A 341 13.41 -15.16 -23.00
CA GLN A 341 12.90 -15.48 -24.34
C GLN A 341 11.55 -14.81 -24.60
N ASP A 342 11.31 -14.38 -25.83
CA ASP A 342 10.03 -13.79 -26.22
C ASP A 342 9.05 -14.81 -26.81
N TYR A 343 7.78 -14.66 -26.43
CA TYR A 343 6.64 -15.34 -27.04
C TYR A 343 5.59 -14.32 -27.45
N VAL A 344 4.97 -14.51 -28.61
CA VAL A 344 3.88 -13.68 -29.12
C VAL A 344 2.63 -14.53 -29.29
N VAL A 345 1.57 -14.17 -28.59
CA VAL A 345 0.25 -14.79 -28.76
C VAL A 345 -0.58 -13.90 -29.69
N THR A 346 -1.23 -14.49 -30.69
CA THR A 346 -2.11 -13.80 -31.65
C THR A 346 -3.53 -14.31 -31.47
N GLY A 347 -4.45 -13.44 -31.06
CA GLY A 347 -5.86 -13.74 -30.89
C GLY A 347 -6.59 -13.94 -32.23
N ARG A 348 -7.82 -14.45 -32.19
CA ARG A 348 -8.64 -14.69 -33.40
C ARG A 348 -8.97 -13.40 -34.17
N ASP A 349 -9.01 -12.26 -33.47
CA ASP A 349 -9.20 -10.93 -34.04
C ASP A 349 -7.93 -10.35 -34.68
N GLY A 350 -6.80 -11.07 -34.62
CA GLY A 350 -5.50 -10.62 -35.11
C GLY A 350 -4.70 -9.78 -34.11
N GLY A 351 -5.24 -9.49 -32.92
CA GLY A 351 -4.54 -8.76 -31.87
C GLY A 351 -3.36 -9.58 -31.32
N THR A 352 -2.19 -8.96 -31.19
CA THR A 352 -0.98 -9.66 -30.70
C THR A 352 -0.57 -9.20 -29.30
N LYS A 353 0.04 -10.11 -28.54
CA LYS A 353 0.60 -9.81 -27.21
C LYS A 353 1.93 -10.51 -27.00
N ARG A 354 2.95 -9.73 -26.58
CA ARG A 354 4.30 -10.22 -26.28
C ARG A 354 4.43 -10.59 -24.80
N TYR A 355 5.07 -11.71 -24.55
CA TYR A 355 5.41 -12.27 -23.24
C TYR A 355 6.92 -12.48 -23.15
N VAL A 356 7.55 -11.97 -22.08
CA VAL A 356 8.94 -12.28 -21.75
C VAL A 356 8.98 -13.45 -20.78
N VAL A 357 9.62 -14.54 -21.17
CA VAL A 357 9.76 -15.77 -20.38
C VAL A 357 11.17 -15.83 -19.81
N ALA A 358 11.29 -15.71 -18.49
CA ALA A 358 12.55 -15.81 -17.76
C ALA A 358 12.59 -17.11 -16.94
N VAL A 359 13.66 -17.89 -17.12
CA VAL A 359 13.91 -19.09 -16.32
C VAL A 359 15.09 -18.82 -15.41
N SER A 360 14.89 -18.97 -14.09
CA SER A 360 15.96 -18.84 -13.10
C SER A 360 16.28 -20.19 -12.48
N ARG A 361 17.57 -20.47 -12.25
CA ARG A 361 17.99 -21.64 -11.48
C ARG A 361 18.00 -21.28 -10.00
N ALA A 362 17.53 -22.20 -9.16
CA ALA A 362 17.78 -22.11 -7.73
C ALA A 362 19.30 -22.13 -7.46
N THR A 363 19.74 -21.39 -6.45
CA THR A 363 21.11 -21.51 -5.94
C THR A 363 21.31 -22.91 -5.34
N ALA A 364 22.52 -23.46 -5.50
CA ALA A 364 22.85 -24.72 -4.83
C ALA A 364 22.80 -24.54 -3.31
N SER A 365 22.12 -25.45 -2.62
CA SER A 365 22.14 -25.47 -1.15
C SER A 365 23.56 -25.66 -0.64
N LYS A 366 24.00 -24.76 0.24
CA LYS A 366 25.27 -24.87 0.98
C LYS A 366 25.11 -25.56 2.34
N ALA A 367 23.88 -25.98 2.67
CA ALA A 367 23.60 -26.56 3.98
C ALA A 367 24.19 -27.97 4.07
N ALA A 368 25.19 -28.14 4.95
CA ALA A 368 25.81 -29.42 5.31
C ALA A 368 25.66 -29.66 6.82
N ALA A 369 24.45 -29.97 7.28
CA ALA A 369 24.14 -30.11 8.70
C ALA A 369 23.49 -31.46 9.06
N ILE A 370 23.71 -31.90 10.30
CA ILE A 370 22.99 -33.01 10.94
C ILE A 370 21.94 -32.41 11.89
N SER A 371 20.66 -32.72 11.67
CA SER A 371 19.52 -32.10 12.39
C SER A 371 18.98 -32.93 13.55
N GLY A 372 19.25 -34.24 13.53
CA GLY A 372 18.93 -35.18 14.60
C GLY A 372 19.91 -36.33 14.56
N PHE A 373 20.22 -36.90 15.70
CA PHE A 373 21.18 -38.01 15.81
C PHE A 373 20.74 -38.94 16.93
N THR A 374 20.54 -40.21 16.59
CA THR A 374 20.06 -41.22 17.52
C THR A 374 20.99 -42.43 17.48
N VAL A 375 21.48 -42.84 18.64
CA VAL A 375 22.22 -44.08 18.82
C VAL A 375 21.35 -45.03 19.65
N PRO A 376 21.28 -46.32 19.29
CA PRO A 376 20.63 -47.32 20.14
C PRO A 376 21.20 -47.29 21.56
N ALA A 377 20.32 -47.32 22.58
CA ALA A 377 20.66 -47.21 24.00
C ALA A 377 21.29 -45.86 24.45
N ALA A 378 21.23 -44.80 23.63
CA ALA A 378 21.62 -43.47 24.08
C ALA A 378 20.78 -43.01 25.28
N THR A 379 21.45 -42.52 26.32
CA THR A 379 20.81 -41.87 27.48
C THR A 379 20.75 -40.35 27.29
N SER A 380 21.68 -39.78 26.53
CA SER A 380 21.62 -38.37 26.12
C SER A 380 22.35 -38.13 24.80
N THR A 381 22.00 -37.06 24.11
CA THR A 381 22.70 -36.64 22.89
C THR A 381 22.81 -35.13 22.86
N ALA A 382 24.04 -34.64 22.93
CA ALA A 382 24.38 -33.24 22.74
C ALA A 382 24.80 -33.04 21.28
N LEU A 383 24.09 -32.14 20.59
CA LEU A 383 24.29 -31.88 19.17
C LEU A 383 24.92 -30.49 19.01
N SER A 384 25.97 -30.40 18.21
CA SER A 384 26.48 -29.14 17.67
C SER A 384 26.81 -29.29 16.19
N PRO A 385 27.01 -28.18 15.45
CA PRO A 385 27.20 -28.22 14.00
C PRO A 385 28.40 -29.06 13.53
N ASP A 386 29.45 -29.18 14.33
CA ASP A 386 30.72 -29.81 14.03
C ASP A 386 31.07 -30.97 14.99
N ARG A 387 30.34 -31.11 16.11
CA ARG A 387 30.56 -32.20 17.07
C ARG A 387 29.27 -32.72 17.69
N ILE A 388 29.14 -34.04 17.77
CA ILE A 388 28.02 -34.72 18.44
C ILE A 388 28.59 -35.58 19.54
N VAL A 389 28.06 -35.44 20.76
CA VAL A 389 28.44 -36.27 21.90
C VAL A 389 27.22 -37.04 22.36
N VAL A 390 27.33 -38.36 22.35
CA VAL A 390 26.27 -39.27 22.77
C VAL A 390 26.70 -39.95 24.05
N THR A 391 25.88 -39.85 25.08
CA THR A 391 26.10 -40.62 26.32
C THR A 391 25.34 -41.92 26.24
N VAL A 392 25.99 -43.02 26.59
CA VAL A 392 25.40 -44.36 26.65
C VAL A 392 25.71 -45.00 28.01
N PRO A 393 24.91 -45.98 28.47
CA PRO A 393 25.20 -46.73 29.68
C PRO A 393 26.61 -47.32 29.68
N ASN A 394 27.24 -47.41 30.86
CA ASN A 394 28.63 -47.87 30.97
C ASN A 394 28.89 -49.27 30.37
N ALA A 395 27.88 -50.15 30.35
CA ALA A 395 27.95 -51.49 29.79
C ALA A 395 27.78 -51.55 28.25
N THR A 396 27.52 -50.43 27.57
CA THR A 396 27.23 -50.41 26.13
C THR A 396 28.47 -50.78 25.32
N ASP A 397 28.32 -51.75 24.41
CA ASP A 397 29.36 -52.07 23.42
C ASP A 397 29.46 -50.93 22.38
N LEU A 398 30.65 -50.33 22.28
CA LEU A 398 30.90 -49.23 21.37
C LEU A 398 31.42 -49.70 20.01
N THR A 399 31.80 -50.96 19.88
CA THR A 399 32.56 -51.46 18.71
C THR A 399 31.72 -51.58 17.44
N ASN A 400 30.39 -51.54 17.56
CA ASN A 400 29.47 -51.79 16.44
C ASN A 400 28.14 -51.02 16.57
N LEU A 401 28.19 -49.71 16.84
CA LEU A 401 26.98 -48.89 16.90
C LEU A 401 26.62 -48.35 15.51
N ALA A 402 25.33 -48.35 15.17
CA ALA A 402 24.79 -47.85 13.91
C ALA A 402 23.87 -46.64 14.14
N PRO A 403 24.42 -45.41 14.26
CA PRO A 403 23.60 -44.23 14.48
C PRO A 403 22.70 -43.91 13.29
N THR A 404 21.48 -43.46 13.58
CA THR A 404 20.58 -42.89 12.57
C THR A 404 20.52 -41.39 12.75
N PHE A 405 20.56 -40.66 11.64
CA PHE A 405 20.52 -39.21 11.62
C PHE A 405 19.83 -38.67 10.38
N ALA A 406 19.34 -37.44 10.50
CA ALA A 406 18.76 -36.67 9.41
C ALA A 406 19.74 -35.58 8.95
N LEU A 407 19.73 -35.30 7.65
CA LEU A 407 20.60 -34.31 7.01
C LEU A 407 19.79 -33.11 6.51
N SER A 408 20.49 -32.01 6.29
CA SER A 408 19.96 -30.88 5.52
C SER A 408 19.50 -31.32 4.11
N PRO A 409 18.50 -30.65 3.51
CA PRO A 409 18.01 -31.00 2.17
C PRO A 409 19.14 -31.06 1.13
N PHE A 410 19.10 -32.09 0.27
CA PHE A 410 20.08 -32.40 -0.77
C PHE A 410 21.49 -32.76 -0.30
N ALA A 411 21.75 -32.74 1.00
CA ALA A 411 23.05 -33.13 1.53
C ALA A 411 23.20 -34.66 1.57
N THR A 412 24.42 -35.12 1.39
CA THR A 412 24.82 -36.51 1.61
C THR A 412 25.80 -36.57 2.78
N ALA A 413 25.96 -37.73 3.40
CA ALA A 413 26.94 -37.91 4.46
C ALA A 413 27.76 -39.19 4.27
N LEU A 414 29.03 -39.11 4.59
CA LEU A 414 29.95 -40.24 4.62
C LEU A 414 30.53 -40.40 6.04
N PRO A 415 30.28 -41.53 6.73
CA PRO A 415 29.44 -42.65 6.30
C PRO A 415 27.94 -42.32 6.35
N ALA A 416 27.15 -43.08 5.59
CA ALA A 416 25.71 -42.90 5.49
C ALA A 416 24.99 -43.21 6.83
N SER A 417 23.81 -42.65 7.01
CA SER A 417 22.93 -42.93 8.16
C SER A 417 22.68 -44.44 8.30
N GLY A 418 22.78 -44.96 9.53
CA GLY A 418 22.67 -46.39 9.83
C GLY A 418 23.93 -47.22 9.60
N THR A 419 25.05 -46.62 9.18
CA THR A 419 26.32 -47.35 9.04
C THR A 419 26.90 -47.69 10.42
N ALA A 420 27.17 -48.98 10.66
CA ALA A 420 27.80 -49.43 11.91
C ALA A 420 29.28 -49.04 11.98
N ARG A 421 29.74 -48.54 13.13
CA ARG A 421 31.14 -48.15 13.38
C ARG A 421 31.57 -48.45 14.81
N ASP A 422 32.89 -48.51 14.99
CA ASP A 422 33.52 -48.54 16.30
C ASP A 422 33.68 -47.12 16.86
N PHE A 423 32.97 -46.82 17.95
CA PHE A 423 33.03 -45.55 18.68
C PHE A 423 33.91 -45.60 19.94
N SER A 424 34.78 -46.61 20.07
CA SER A 424 35.88 -46.61 21.06
C SER A 424 36.78 -45.39 20.93
N THR A 425 36.80 -44.76 19.75
CA THR A 425 37.37 -43.45 19.47
C THR A 425 36.39 -42.59 18.67
N PRO A 426 36.48 -41.24 18.74
CA PRO A 426 35.59 -40.36 17.99
C PRO A 426 35.63 -40.61 16.47
N GLN A 427 34.45 -40.71 15.85
CA GLN A 427 34.30 -40.98 14.43
C GLN A 427 33.99 -39.72 13.63
N ARG A 428 34.56 -39.59 12.43
CA ARG A 428 34.29 -38.45 11.52
C ARG A 428 33.18 -38.77 10.54
N TYR A 429 32.26 -37.84 10.38
CA TYR A 429 31.20 -37.83 9.37
C TYR A 429 31.41 -36.61 8.47
N THR A 430 31.58 -36.82 7.17
CA THR A 430 31.65 -35.73 6.19
C THR A 430 30.28 -35.54 5.57
N VAL A 431 29.61 -34.43 5.89
CA VAL A 431 28.37 -34.01 5.26
C VAL A 431 28.71 -33.15 4.05
N THR A 432 28.22 -33.50 2.87
CA THR A 432 28.43 -32.77 1.62
C THR A 432 27.13 -32.12 1.22
N ALA A 433 27.11 -30.78 1.11
CA ALA A 433 25.97 -30.02 0.63
C ALA A 433 25.80 -30.16 -0.89
N GLN A 434 24.71 -29.60 -1.44
CA GLN A 434 24.40 -29.66 -2.87
C GLN A 434 25.42 -28.91 -3.74
N ASP A 435 26.04 -27.85 -3.21
CA ASP A 435 27.09 -27.08 -3.88
C ASP A 435 28.48 -27.76 -3.82
N ASN A 436 28.55 -28.99 -3.30
CA ASN A 436 29.75 -29.76 -3.00
C ASN A 436 30.62 -29.21 -1.87
N SER A 437 30.19 -28.17 -1.16
CA SER A 437 30.85 -27.78 0.08
C SER A 437 30.67 -28.88 1.13
N THR A 438 31.70 -29.12 1.93
CA THR A 438 31.71 -30.21 2.91
C THR A 438 31.85 -29.67 4.33
N ARG A 439 31.18 -30.32 5.29
CA ARG A 439 31.36 -30.13 6.72
C ARG A 439 31.75 -31.45 7.35
N THR A 440 32.81 -31.44 8.17
CA THR A 440 33.11 -32.60 9.03
C THR A 440 32.39 -32.43 10.36
N VAL A 441 31.66 -33.47 10.77
CA VAL A 441 31.07 -33.64 12.10
C VAL A 441 31.82 -34.76 12.84
N ILE A 442 32.33 -34.49 14.04
CA ILE A 442 32.98 -35.48 14.89
C ILE A 442 31.96 -36.05 15.87
N VAL A 443 31.71 -37.35 15.83
CA VAL A 443 30.80 -38.04 16.75
C VAL A 443 31.61 -38.80 17.79
N ALA A 444 31.45 -38.46 19.05
CA ALA A 444 32.04 -39.18 20.18
C ALA A 444 30.93 -39.86 21.00
N VAL A 445 31.15 -41.12 21.37
CA VAL A 445 30.25 -41.85 22.28
C VAL A 445 30.97 -42.03 23.62
N VAL A 446 30.32 -41.60 24.69
CA VAL A 446 30.88 -41.58 26.04
C VAL A 446 30.07 -42.53 26.91
N ARG A 447 30.77 -43.39 27.65
CA ARG A 447 30.17 -44.26 28.66
C ARG A 447 30.01 -43.48 29.95
N SER A 448 28.77 -43.39 30.47
CA SER A 448 28.49 -42.84 31.79
C SER A 448 27.39 -43.64 32.48
N ASP A 449 27.56 -43.91 33.77
CA ASP A 449 26.52 -44.41 34.66
C ASP A 449 25.62 -43.30 35.22
N ARG A 450 26.04 -42.03 35.06
CA ARG A 450 25.31 -40.82 35.47
C ARG A 450 25.29 -39.80 34.34
N PRO A 451 24.36 -39.90 33.38
CA PRO A 451 24.20 -38.89 32.33
C PRO A 451 23.61 -37.60 32.95
N HIS A 452 24.26 -36.45 32.75
CA HIS A 452 23.71 -35.14 33.16
C HIS A 452 22.64 -34.64 32.17
N ALA A 453 21.67 -35.50 31.85
CA ALA A 453 20.59 -35.17 30.93
C ALA A 453 19.24 -35.43 31.58
N TYR A 454 18.41 -34.40 31.60
CA TYR A 454 17.17 -34.40 32.35
C TYR A 454 16.04 -33.93 31.43
N THR A 455 15.00 -34.76 31.28
CA THR A 455 13.80 -34.41 30.50
C THR A 455 12.61 -34.24 31.43
N TRP A 456 11.99 -33.06 31.39
CA TRP A 456 10.79 -32.72 32.15
C TRP A 456 9.62 -33.59 31.71
N LYS A 457 8.94 -34.23 32.67
CA LYS A 457 8.05 -35.37 32.40
C LYS A 457 6.70 -34.98 31.82
N ALA A 458 6.10 -33.86 32.27
CA ALA A 458 4.76 -33.44 31.87
C ALA A 458 4.49 -31.97 32.23
N ALA A 459 3.40 -31.42 31.69
CA ALA A 459 2.97 -30.05 31.95
C ALA A 459 2.59 -29.73 33.39
N GLY A 460 2.77 -28.45 33.76
CA GLY A 460 2.44 -27.89 35.06
C GLY A 460 3.62 -27.26 35.79
N ASP A 461 3.30 -26.52 36.85
CA ASP A 461 4.27 -25.82 37.70
C ASP A 461 5.15 -26.80 38.49
N GLY A 462 6.37 -26.40 38.84
CA GLY A 462 7.25 -27.17 39.74
C GLY A 462 8.68 -26.63 39.82
N ASP A 463 9.42 -27.14 40.80
CA ASP A 463 10.81 -26.76 41.06
C ASP A 463 11.80 -27.80 40.48
N TRP A 464 13.00 -27.38 40.08
CA TRP A 464 14.02 -28.27 39.48
C TRP A 464 14.51 -29.34 40.46
N SER A 465 14.48 -29.06 41.77
CA SER A 465 14.82 -30.02 42.84
C SER A 465 13.82 -31.18 42.99
N GLU A 466 12.62 -31.09 42.40
CA GLU A 466 11.60 -32.14 42.46
C GLU A 466 11.96 -33.32 41.54
N ALA A 467 12.68 -34.31 42.06
CA ALA A 467 13.13 -35.48 41.30
C ALA A 467 12.00 -36.22 40.54
N ALA A 468 10.77 -36.22 41.07
CA ALA A 468 9.60 -36.85 40.44
C ALA A 468 9.13 -36.15 39.15
N ARG A 469 9.55 -34.92 38.91
CA ARG A 469 9.22 -34.14 37.70
C ARG A 469 10.10 -34.49 36.49
N TRP A 470 11.18 -35.21 36.71
CA TRP A 470 12.11 -35.63 35.66
C TRP A 470 11.88 -37.10 35.28
N SER A 471 11.99 -37.42 33.98
CA SER A 471 11.72 -38.76 33.40
C SER A 471 12.56 -39.91 33.97
N GLY A 472 13.66 -39.64 34.68
CA GLY A 472 14.49 -40.62 35.38
C GLY A 472 14.31 -40.68 36.91
N GLY A 473 13.40 -39.87 37.48
CA GLY A 473 13.19 -39.83 38.94
C GLY A 473 14.35 -39.23 39.74
N ALA A 474 15.24 -38.48 39.07
CA ALA A 474 16.39 -37.81 39.66
C ALA A 474 16.41 -36.33 39.22
N ALA A 475 16.63 -35.43 40.17
CA ALA A 475 16.77 -34.00 39.91
C ALA A 475 18.19 -33.66 39.38
N PRO A 476 18.36 -32.54 38.67
CA PRO A 476 19.67 -32.02 38.30
C PRO A 476 20.58 -31.76 39.50
N ASP A 477 21.89 -31.90 39.30
CA ASP A 477 22.88 -31.57 40.32
C ASP A 477 22.80 -30.10 40.72
N ARG A 478 23.00 -29.80 42.01
CA ARG A 478 22.75 -28.46 42.57
C ARG A 478 23.46 -27.33 41.82
N GLY A 479 24.70 -27.53 41.38
CA GLY A 479 25.48 -26.54 40.62
C GLY A 479 25.38 -26.67 39.09
N GLY A 480 24.63 -27.65 38.59
CA GLY A 480 24.69 -28.07 37.19
C GLY A 480 26.03 -28.72 36.82
N HIS A 481 26.23 -28.94 35.53
CA HIS A 481 27.47 -29.50 35.00
C HIS A 481 27.74 -28.96 33.58
N SER A 482 29.01 -28.97 33.17
CA SER A 482 29.40 -28.43 31.87
C SER A 482 28.80 -29.18 30.67
N ASP A 483 28.38 -30.43 30.82
CA ASP A 483 27.69 -31.22 29.78
C ASP A 483 26.19 -31.38 30.07
N CYS A 484 25.62 -30.55 30.96
CA CYS A 484 24.23 -30.64 31.36
C CYS A 484 23.28 -30.34 30.18
N VAL A 485 22.31 -31.23 29.99
CA VAL A 485 21.25 -31.13 28.97
C VAL A 485 19.88 -31.11 29.67
N LEU A 486 19.14 -30.02 29.53
CA LEU A 486 17.76 -29.93 29.99
C LEU A 486 16.81 -29.97 28.79
N SER A 487 15.83 -30.88 28.80
CA SER A 487 14.78 -30.96 27.80
C SER A 487 13.41 -30.73 28.42
N PHE A 488 12.62 -29.87 27.77
CA PHE A 488 11.22 -29.59 28.08
C PHE A 488 10.29 -30.04 26.95
N ASP A 489 10.67 -31.09 26.22
CA ASP A 489 9.89 -31.62 25.08
C ASP A 489 8.47 -32.09 25.45
N GLN A 490 8.21 -32.36 26.74
CA GLN A 490 6.87 -32.69 27.27
C GLN A 490 6.31 -31.57 28.17
N GLY A 491 6.91 -30.38 28.11
CA GLY A 491 6.80 -29.34 29.11
C GLY A 491 5.43 -28.67 29.21
N GLY A 492 4.72 -28.46 28.10
CA GLY A 492 3.42 -27.76 28.06
C GLY A 492 3.34 -26.46 28.88
N PRO A 493 2.14 -25.91 29.11
CA PRO A 493 1.99 -24.72 29.93
C PRO A 493 2.37 -24.97 31.40
N GLY A 494 3.23 -24.13 31.98
CA GLY A 494 3.62 -24.24 33.39
C GLY A 494 4.81 -23.36 33.78
N LYS A 495 4.84 -22.93 35.04
CA LYS A 495 5.97 -22.18 35.64
C LYS A 495 6.95 -23.16 36.27
N VAL A 496 8.07 -23.38 35.61
CA VAL A 496 9.13 -24.27 36.08
C VAL A 496 10.27 -23.43 36.65
N ARG A 497 10.66 -23.67 37.90
CA ARG A 497 11.62 -22.81 38.60
C ARG A 497 12.94 -23.52 38.89
N ASN A 498 14.05 -22.89 38.55
CA ASN A 498 15.36 -23.26 39.06
C ASN A 498 15.50 -22.80 40.52
N ASP A 499 15.31 -23.72 41.47
CA ASP A 499 15.46 -23.49 42.91
C ASP A 499 16.81 -23.98 43.48
N LEU A 500 17.71 -24.48 42.62
CA LEU A 500 18.93 -25.18 43.02
C LEU A 500 20.05 -24.23 43.48
N GLN A 501 20.73 -23.59 42.52
CA GLN A 501 21.85 -22.67 42.77
C GLN A 501 21.88 -21.58 41.70
N ALA A 502 22.26 -20.36 42.11
CA ALA A 502 22.60 -19.31 41.17
C ALA A 502 23.84 -19.68 40.34
N GLY A 503 23.76 -19.42 39.03
CA GLY A 503 24.83 -19.76 38.09
C GLY A 503 24.87 -21.25 37.74
N PHE A 504 23.72 -21.93 37.75
CA PHE A 504 23.60 -23.34 37.36
C PHE A 504 24.24 -23.56 35.99
N LEU A 505 25.24 -24.45 35.91
CA LEU A 505 25.97 -24.72 34.67
C LEU A 505 25.11 -25.53 33.70
N LEU A 506 24.94 -25.01 32.48
CA LEU A 506 24.11 -25.59 31.43
C LEU A 506 24.85 -25.59 30.09
N ASN A 507 24.66 -26.63 29.28
CA ASN A 507 25.17 -26.65 27.91
C ASN A 507 24.07 -26.67 26.86
N GLN A 508 23.08 -27.55 27.00
CA GLN A 508 21.98 -27.67 26.03
C GLN A 508 20.64 -27.43 26.71
N LEU A 509 19.81 -26.57 26.12
CA LEU A 509 18.40 -26.44 26.45
C LEU A 509 17.57 -26.85 25.24
N ILE A 510 16.73 -27.87 25.39
CA ILE A 510 15.88 -28.40 24.33
C ILE A 510 14.43 -28.04 24.67
N LEU A 511 13.80 -27.31 23.76
CA LEU A 511 12.42 -26.83 23.84
C LEU A 511 11.66 -27.38 22.62
N GLY A 512 11.26 -28.65 22.66
CA GLY A 512 10.57 -29.30 21.56
C GLY A 512 9.15 -28.83 21.32
N ASP A 513 8.47 -29.45 20.35
CA ASP A 513 7.17 -29.02 19.83
C ASP A 513 6.06 -28.86 20.88
N ARG A 514 6.14 -29.55 22.03
CA ARG A 514 5.16 -29.45 23.12
C ARG A 514 5.58 -28.53 24.26
N SER A 515 6.61 -27.71 24.10
CA SER A 515 7.03 -26.73 25.11
C SER A 515 6.18 -25.45 25.12
N ALA A 516 5.12 -25.36 24.31
CA ALA A 516 4.26 -24.18 24.25
C ALA A 516 3.69 -23.82 25.64
N GLY A 517 3.95 -22.59 26.09
CA GLY A 517 3.51 -22.04 27.37
C GLY A 517 4.44 -22.30 28.57
N VAL A 518 5.60 -22.93 28.36
CA VAL A 518 6.60 -23.08 29.44
C VAL A 518 7.16 -21.72 29.83
N VAL A 519 7.23 -21.46 31.14
CA VAL A 519 7.91 -20.30 31.73
C VAL A 519 9.02 -20.80 32.66
N LEU A 520 10.28 -20.62 32.26
CA LEU A 520 11.46 -20.99 33.03
C LEU A 520 11.87 -19.82 33.93
N GLY A 521 11.67 -19.90 35.25
CA GLY A 521 12.02 -18.82 36.19
C GLY A 521 12.96 -19.26 37.33
N GLY A 522 13.24 -18.37 38.28
CA GLY A 522 14.04 -18.69 39.47
C GLY A 522 15.50 -18.24 39.37
N GLN A 523 16.42 -19.02 39.94
CA GLN A 523 17.86 -18.72 39.93
C GLN A 523 18.44 -18.78 38.51
N GLY A 524 19.42 -17.91 38.23
CA GLY A 524 20.01 -17.79 36.90
C GLY A 524 20.86 -18.99 36.47
N VAL A 525 21.00 -19.14 35.15
CA VAL A 525 21.82 -20.19 34.49
C VAL A 525 23.07 -19.61 33.86
N THR A 526 24.12 -20.42 33.74
CA THR A 526 25.38 -20.07 33.07
C THR A 526 25.62 -21.07 31.95
N PHE A 527 25.58 -20.60 30.71
CA PHE A 527 25.91 -21.40 29.54
C PHE A 527 27.42 -21.54 29.42
N VAL A 528 27.90 -22.79 29.45
CA VAL A 528 29.32 -23.13 29.40
C VAL A 528 29.58 -24.22 28.36
N ARG A 529 30.79 -24.24 27.80
CA ARG A 529 31.19 -25.29 26.86
C ARG A 529 31.27 -26.65 27.54
N GLY A 530 30.64 -27.65 26.93
CA GLY A 530 30.55 -29.00 27.45
C GLY A 530 31.64 -29.95 26.98
N PHE A 531 31.60 -31.17 27.55
CA PHE A 531 32.50 -32.31 27.37
C PHE A 531 33.91 -31.95 26.84
N ALA A 532 34.90 -31.85 27.75
CA ALA A 532 36.31 -31.54 27.44
C ALA A 532 36.52 -30.26 26.59
N GLY A 533 35.62 -29.27 26.71
CA GLY A 533 35.74 -28.00 26.01
C GLY A 533 35.47 -28.14 24.50
N SER A 534 34.50 -28.96 24.11
CA SER A 534 34.32 -29.31 22.69
C SER A 534 32.90 -29.20 22.13
N VAL A 535 31.87 -29.07 22.97
CA VAL A 535 30.49 -28.88 22.53
C VAL A 535 30.01 -27.48 22.93
N PRO A 536 29.76 -26.57 21.98
CA PRO A 536 29.30 -25.22 22.28
C PRO A 536 27.87 -25.23 22.88
N PRO A 537 27.54 -24.25 23.73
CA PRO A 537 26.20 -24.09 24.26
C PRO A 537 25.13 -23.87 23.18
N ALA A 538 23.96 -24.46 23.35
CA ALA A 538 22.84 -24.22 22.44
C ALA A 538 21.45 -24.30 23.08
N ILE A 539 20.52 -23.53 22.51
CA ILE A 539 19.08 -23.70 22.71
C ILE A 539 18.48 -24.22 21.40
N ARG A 540 17.70 -25.29 21.47
CA ARG A 540 17.00 -25.86 20.32
C ARG A 540 15.50 -25.68 20.49
N LEU A 541 14.89 -24.96 19.54
CA LEU A 541 13.46 -24.68 19.50
C LEU A 541 12.79 -25.57 18.43
N GLY A 542 11.82 -26.37 18.86
CA GLY A 542 10.87 -27.05 17.97
C GLY A 542 9.76 -26.11 17.49
N LYS A 543 8.65 -26.68 17.02
CA LYS A 543 7.42 -25.95 16.62
C LYS A 543 6.60 -25.48 17.83
N CYS A 544 7.27 -24.87 18.81
CA CYS A 544 6.64 -24.46 20.06
C CYS A 544 6.20 -22.99 19.99
N GLN A 545 4.89 -22.72 20.05
CA GLN A 545 4.34 -21.35 19.94
C GLN A 545 5.14 -20.31 20.73
N ARG A 546 5.04 -20.28 22.06
CA ARG A 546 5.77 -19.33 22.93
C ARG A 546 6.38 -20.02 24.14
N VAL A 547 7.63 -19.69 24.46
CA VAL A 547 8.37 -20.05 25.67
C VAL A 547 8.99 -18.79 26.28
N ASP A 548 8.92 -18.64 27.59
CA ASP A 548 9.50 -17.51 28.31
C ASP A 548 10.63 -17.97 29.25
N ILE A 549 11.78 -17.28 29.24
CA ILE A 549 12.92 -17.46 30.15
C ILE A 549 12.98 -16.24 31.09
N ASP A 550 12.37 -16.40 32.26
CA ASP A 550 12.22 -15.45 33.37
C ASP A 550 13.36 -15.59 34.42
N MET A 551 14.58 -15.83 33.95
CA MET A 551 15.78 -15.95 34.79
C MET A 551 16.98 -15.30 34.11
N SER A 552 17.99 -14.90 34.89
CA SER A 552 19.24 -14.37 34.32
C SER A 552 20.04 -15.48 33.61
N VAL A 553 20.76 -15.07 32.58
CA VAL A 553 21.58 -15.96 31.73
C VAL A 553 22.99 -15.37 31.64
N SER A 554 24.00 -16.14 32.02
CA SER A 554 25.41 -15.78 31.80
C SER A 554 26.02 -16.61 30.66
N LEU A 555 26.82 -15.99 29.81
CA LEU A 555 27.47 -16.58 28.64
C LEU A 555 28.98 -16.69 28.89
N GLU A 556 29.46 -17.86 29.32
CA GLU A 556 30.90 -18.17 29.41
C GLU A 556 31.41 -18.87 28.13
N ASP A 557 30.54 -19.05 27.15
CA ASP A 557 30.85 -19.41 25.77
C ASP A 557 29.70 -18.94 24.85
N ASP A 558 29.88 -19.02 23.54
CA ASP A 558 28.90 -18.53 22.56
C ASP A 558 27.63 -19.39 22.59
N LEU A 559 26.47 -18.75 22.77
CA LEU A 559 25.18 -19.43 22.82
C LEU A 559 24.49 -19.36 21.46
N THR A 560 24.20 -20.52 20.87
CA THR A 560 23.42 -20.60 19.63
C THR A 560 21.98 -21.05 19.88
N VAL A 561 21.01 -20.20 19.56
CA VAL A 561 19.59 -20.54 19.45
C VAL A 561 19.33 -21.02 18.02
N THR A 562 18.82 -22.23 17.88
CA THR A 562 18.50 -22.85 16.58
C THR A 562 17.02 -23.22 16.52
N THR A 563 16.34 -22.88 15.42
CA THR A 563 14.95 -23.31 15.18
C THR A 563 14.90 -24.57 14.29
N ALA A 564 13.76 -25.27 14.33
CA ALA A 564 13.56 -26.50 13.55
C ALA A 564 13.73 -26.27 12.03
N MET A 565 14.23 -27.30 11.32
CA MET A 565 14.56 -27.23 9.88
C MET A 565 13.33 -27.35 8.94
N ASP A 566 12.19 -26.82 9.33
CA ASP A 566 10.95 -26.89 8.54
C ASP A 566 10.56 -25.52 7.95
N ALA A 567 9.60 -25.56 7.02
CA ALA A 567 9.20 -24.38 6.26
C ALA A 567 8.28 -23.41 7.05
N ASP A 568 7.92 -23.72 8.30
CA ASP A 568 7.05 -22.88 9.14
C ASP A 568 7.17 -23.22 10.64
N PRO A 569 8.34 -22.97 11.29
CA PRO A 569 8.48 -23.21 12.70
C PRO A 569 7.90 -21.99 13.43
N ASN A 570 6.62 -22.09 13.81
CA ASN A 570 5.93 -21.14 14.70
C ASN A 570 6.56 -21.16 16.11
N ALA A 571 7.79 -20.67 16.22
CA ALA A 571 8.63 -20.72 17.41
C ALA A 571 8.92 -19.30 17.94
N PHE A 572 8.52 -19.03 19.18
CA PHE A 572 8.77 -17.77 19.86
C PHE A 572 9.45 -18.03 21.21
N LEU A 573 10.66 -17.50 21.38
CA LEU A 573 11.39 -17.54 22.65
C LEU A 573 11.56 -16.13 23.19
N SER A 574 11.22 -15.91 24.46
CA SER A 574 11.42 -14.62 25.13
C SER A 574 12.45 -14.74 26.23
N PHE A 575 13.48 -13.91 26.22
CA PHE A 575 14.37 -13.68 27.36
C PHE A 575 13.87 -12.49 28.18
N ASN A 576 13.40 -12.79 29.38
CA ASN A 576 12.81 -11.85 30.33
C ASN A 576 13.71 -11.58 31.54
N GLY A 577 14.86 -12.28 31.64
CA GLY A 577 15.97 -11.93 32.54
C GLY A 577 17.11 -11.22 31.80
N VAL A 578 18.14 -10.81 32.56
CA VAL A 578 19.35 -10.17 32.00
C VAL A 578 20.29 -11.24 31.44
N ILE A 579 20.83 -10.98 30.25
CA ILE A 579 21.90 -11.75 29.60
C ILE A 579 23.23 -11.02 29.79
N SER A 580 24.24 -11.69 30.32
CA SER A 580 25.58 -11.15 30.61
C SER A 580 26.70 -12.09 30.15
N GLY A 581 27.96 -11.63 30.14
CA GLY A 581 29.15 -12.46 29.89
C GLY A 581 29.94 -12.08 28.63
N PRO A 582 31.19 -12.55 28.47
CA PRO A 582 32.05 -12.05 27.40
C PRO A 582 31.73 -12.58 25.99
N HIS A 583 30.76 -13.49 25.86
CA HIS A 583 30.52 -14.29 24.66
C HIS A 583 29.27 -13.88 23.87
N ALA A 584 29.12 -14.46 22.67
CA ALA A 584 28.14 -14.08 21.69
C ALA A 584 26.78 -14.80 21.86
N LEU A 585 25.72 -14.16 21.39
CA LEU A 585 24.39 -14.75 21.22
C LEU A 585 24.08 -14.88 19.73
N SER A 586 23.80 -16.09 19.25
CA SER A 586 23.51 -16.35 17.84
C SER A 586 22.11 -16.92 17.66
N LEU A 587 21.31 -16.36 16.76
CA LEU A 587 20.08 -16.97 16.24
C LEU A 587 20.38 -17.55 14.86
N THR A 588 20.04 -18.83 14.67
CA THR A 588 20.18 -19.54 13.40
C THR A 588 18.86 -20.20 13.02
N SER A 589 18.43 -19.98 11.79
CA SER A 589 17.17 -20.49 11.26
C SER A 589 17.28 -20.83 9.77
N VAL A 590 16.51 -21.82 9.30
CA VAL A 590 16.56 -22.35 7.93
C VAL A 590 15.67 -21.60 6.93
N GLY A 591 15.31 -20.35 7.20
CA GLY A 591 14.27 -19.65 6.47
C GLY A 591 14.37 -19.72 4.94
N ASP A 592 13.22 -19.85 4.26
CA ASP A 592 13.15 -19.80 2.81
C ASP A 592 13.30 -18.34 2.36
N SER A 593 14.38 -18.06 1.62
CA SER A 593 14.64 -16.73 1.04
C SER A 593 13.52 -16.23 0.13
N ARG A 594 12.65 -17.13 -0.37
CA ARG A 594 11.51 -16.81 -1.24
C ARG A 594 10.25 -16.41 -0.46
N VAL A 595 10.19 -16.68 0.84
CA VAL A 595 9.04 -16.37 1.72
C VAL A 595 9.36 -15.19 2.62
N ALA A 596 10.60 -15.12 3.13
CA ALA A 596 11.07 -14.03 3.99
C ALA A 596 11.03 -12.64 3.31
N GLY A 597 11.05 -12.59 1.97
CA GLY A 597 10.99 -11.35 1.19
C GLY A 597 9.59 -10.92 0.72
N ILE A 598 8.51 -11.67 1.03
CA ILE A 598 7.15 -11.39 0.51
C ILE A 598 6.10 -11.31 1.63
N ASN A 599 6.23 -12.08 2.72
CA ASN A 599 5.22 -12.19 3.77
C ASN A 599 5.72 -11.61 5.11
N PHE A 600 5.75 -10.28 5.25
CA PHE A 600 6.40 -9.62 6.39
C PHE A 600 5.53 -9.47 7.65
N HIS A 601 4.33 -10.07 7.70
CA HIS A 601 3.47 -9.94 8.88
C HIS A 601 3.66 -11.02 9.95
N ASP A 602 3.87 -12.30 9.60
CA ASP A 602 3.89 -13.37 10.62
C ASP A 602 4.75 -14.60 10.28
N VAL A 603 5.38 -14.69 9.10
CA VAL A 603 6.18 -15.88 8.74
C VAL A 603 7.66 -15.63 9.03
N HIS A 604 8.00 -15.51 10.31
CA HIS A 604 9.39 -15.58 10.73
C HIS A 604 9.69 -17.01 11.20
N TYR A 605 10.73 -17.61 10.63
CA TYR A 605 11.20 -18.97 10.92
C TYR A 605 11.85 -19.10 12.32
N GLY A 606 11.21 -18.55 13.36
CA GLY A 606 11.73 -18.37 14.70
C GLY A 606 11.89 -16.90 15.10
N ILE A 607 11.31 -16.53 16.24
CA ILE A 607 11.41 -15.19 16.84
C ILE A 607 12.08 -15.31 18.21
N LEU A 608 13.12 -14.50 18.41
CA LEU A 608 13.71 -14.26 19.72
C LEU A 608 13.35 -12.87 20.20
N GLN A 609 12.79 -12.76 21.41
CA GLN A 609 12.49 -11.47 22.01
C GLN A 609 13.39 -11.20 23.22
N LEU A 610 14.03 -10.04 23.25
CA LEU A 610 14.90 -9.58 24.34
C LEU A 610 14.23 -8.40 25.05
N ASN A 611 13.79 -8.62 26.29
CA ASN A 611 12.99 -7.64 27.02
C ASN A 611 13.78 -6.76 28.00
N ASN A 612 15.03 -7.11 28.30
CA ASN A 612 15.89 -6.38 29.23
C ASN A 612 17.09 -5.72 28.56
N SER A 613 17.67 -4.79 29.31
CA SER A 613 19.04 -4.33 29.17
C SER A 613 20.01 -5.48 29.43
N ASN A 614 20.91 -5.74 28.49
CA ASN A 614 21.84 -6.85 28.52
C ASN A 614 23.28 -6.34 28.51
N THR A 615 24.22 -7.13 29.05
CA THR A 615 25.62 -6.70 29.24
C THR A 615 26.65 -7.60 28.58
N TYR A 616 26.21 -8.58 27.79
CA TYR A 616 27.15 -9.46 27.10
C TYR A 616 27.95 -8.70 26.02
N SER A 617 29.20 -9.12 25.76
CA SER A 617 30.12 -8.37 24.89
C SER A 617 30.56 -9.09 23.62
N GLY A 618 30.27 -10.38 23.46
CA GLY A 618 30.73 -11.14 22.29
C GLY A 618 30.00 -10.84 20.98
N GLY A 619 28.92 -10.06 21.04
CA GLY A 619 28.11 -9.67 19.88
C GLY A 619 26.90 -10.56 19.63
N THR A 620 26.15 -10.23 18.60
CA THR A 620 24.93 -10.93 18.21
C THR A 620 24.98 -11.32 16.75
N LEU A 621 24.73 -12.59 16.42
CA LEU A 621 24.55 -13.04 15.04
C LEU A 621 23.07 -13.38 14.82
N ILE A 622 22.49 -12.87 13.73
CA ILE A 622 21.15 -13.23 13.26
C ILE A 622 21.31 -13.81 11.86
N SER A 623 21.30 -15.13 11.75
CA SER A 623 21.37 -15.85 10.48
C SER A 623 20.03 -16.53 10.21
N GLY A 624 19.13 -15.83 9.53
CA GLY A 624 17.71 -16.18 9.45
C GLY A 624 16.94 -15.93 10.75
N GLY A 625 15.60 -16.02 10.69
CA GLY A 625 14.72 -15.72 11.84
C GLY A 625 14.70 -14.21 12.18
N LYS A 626 14.13 -13.87 13.35
CA LYS A 626 14.00 -12.47 13.81
C LYS A 626 14.39 -12.30 15.27
N ILE A 627 15.11 -11.23 15.59
CA ILE A 627 15.28 -10.74 16.97
C ILE A 627 14.49 -9.44 17.17
N ASN A 628 13.63 -9.42 18.19
CA ASN A 628 12.90 -8.24 18.66
C ASN A 628 13.56 -7.70 19.94
N VAL A 629 13.96 -6.43 19.93
CA VAL A 629 14.67 -5.80 21.04
C VAL A 629 13.82 -4.69 21.65
N ARG A 630 13.54 -4.79 22.96
CA ARG A 630 12.69 -3.81 23.68
C ARG A 630 13.48 -2.71 24.41
N LYS A 631 14.80 -2.85 24.57
CA LYS A 631 15.68 -1.90 25.28
C LYS A 631 16.84 -1.45 24.39
N ALA A 632 17.33 -0.23 24.56
CA ALA A 632 18.40 0.34 23.73
C ALA A 632 19.72 -0.45 23.81
N ASP A 633 19.98 -1.10 24.93
CA ASP A 633 21.13 -1.96 25.24
C ASP A 633 20.74 -3.45 25.29
N GLY A 634 19.61 -3.83 24.70
CA GLY A 634 19.13 -5.20 24.71
C GLY A 634 20.02 -6.19 23.94
N LEU A 635 20.95 -5.72 23.11
CA LEU A 635 21.92 -6.55 22.38
C LEU A 635 23.32 -6.56 23.01
N GLY A 636 23.46 -6.07 24.26
CA GLY A 636 24.77 -5.94 24.87
C GLY A 636 25.64 -4.92 24.14
N THR A 637 26.95 -5.09 24.22
CA THR A 637 27.94 -4.09 23.73
C THR A 637 28.66 -4.50 22.45
N GLY A 638 28.52 -5.75 22.01
CA GLY A 638 29.22 -6.29 20.84
C GLY A 638 28.59 -5.91 19.49
N ILE A 639 29.24 -6.35 18.42
CA ILE A 639 28.78 -6.16 17.03
C ILE A 639 27.54 -7.01 16.77
N VAL A 640 26.58 -6.46 16.02
CA VAL A 640 25.40 -7.18 15.53
C VAL A 640 25.60 -7.53 14.06
N THR A 641 25.51 -8.81 13.70
CA THR A 641 25.68 -9.29 12.32
C THR A 641 24.37 -9.86 11.80
N LEU A 642 23.91 -9.37 10.64
CA LEU A 642 22.72 -9.86 9.93
C LEU A 642 23.16 -10.65 8.70
N ASP A 643 22.74 -11.90 8.63
CA ASP A 643 23.09 -12.84 7.56
C ASP A 643 21.87 -13.66 7.13
N ASN A 644 21.87 -14.17 5.89
CA ASN A 644 20.83 -15.07 5.37
C ASN A 644 19.38 -14.61 5.70
N PHE A 645 19.06 -13.34 5.43
CA PHE A 645 17.77 -12.69 5.72
C PHE A 645 17.41 -12.59 7.21
N GLY A 646 18.41 -12.67 8.09
CA GLY A 646 18.26 -12.41 9.52
C GLY A 646 17.66 -11.03 9.76
N SER A 647 16.58 -10.99 10.56
CA SER A 647 15.79 -9.78 10.79
C SER A 647 16.05 -9.20 12.17
N LEU A 648 16.34 -7.90 12.23
CA LEU A 648 16.45 -7.14 13.46
C LEU A 648 15.30 -6.13 13.56
N SER A 649 14.62 -6.13 14.70
CA SER A 649 13.62 -5.12 15.07
C SER A 649 13.90 -4.53 16.43
N ALA A 650 13.75 -3.22 16.57
CA ALA A 650 14.07 -2.52 17.82
C ALA A 650 13.12 -1.35 18.07
N GLU A 651 12.59 -1.27 19.30
CA GLU A 651 11.73 -0.15 19.72
C GLU A 651 12.52 1.12 20.07
N ASN A 652 13.84 0.99 20.23
CA ASN A 652 14.75 2.07 20.61
C ASN A 652 15.92 2.13 19.63
N THR A 653 16.65 3.25 19.65
CA THR A 653 17.89 3.38 18.86
C THR A 653 19.00 2.52 19.46
N LEU A 654 19.56 1.62 18.67
CA LEU A 654 20.65 0.74 19.07
C LEU A 654 22.01 1.40 18.76
N ALA A 655 22.91 1.43 19.74
CA ALA A 655 24.26 1.99 19.59
C ALA A 655 25.29 0.99 19.04
N ASN A 656 24.90 -0.28 18.91
CA ASN A 656 25.79 -1.34 18.42
C ASN A 656 26.28 -1.04 16.99
N ALA A 657 27.52 -1.43 16.71
CA ALA A 657 27.97 -1.54 15.32
C ALA A 657 27.22 -2.68 14.64
N VAL A 658 26.80 -2.49 13.39
CA VAL A 658 26.01 -3.46 12.63
C VAL A 658 26.76 -3.88 11.37
N VAL A 659 26.80 -5.18 11.08
CA VAL A 659 27.31 -5.75 9.83
C VAL A 659 26.16 -6.43 9.11
N VAL A 660 25.96 -6.10 7.84
CA VAL A 660 24.89 -6.68 7.01
C VAL A 660 25.50 -7.41 5.82
N ASN A 661 25.37 -8.73 5.80
CA ASN A 661 25.79 -9.56 4.67
C ASN A 661 24.65 -9.73 3.66
N ASP A 662 23.43 -9.98 4.11
CA ASP A 662 22.19 -9.97 3.31
C ASP A 662 21.01 -10.06 4.30
N GLY A 663 20.65 -8.93 4.92
CA GLY A 663 19.86 -8.91 6.16
C GLY A 663 18.73 -7.90 6.16
N ILE A 664 17.82 -8.00 7.14
CA ILE A 664 16.62 -7.17 7.24
C ILE A 664 16.67 -6.28 8.49
N LEU A 665 16.49 -4.99 8.29
CA LEU A 665 16.17 -4.01 9.33
C LEU A 665 14.66 -3.74 9.27
N PHE A 666 13.92 -4.21 10.27
CA PHE A 666 12.46 -4.10 10.33
C PHE A 666 12.06 -3.22 11.51
N HIS A 667 11.54 -2.02 11.24
CA HIS A 667 11.22 -1.05 12.31
C HIS A 667 12.42 -0.91 13.28
N CYS A 668 13.52 -0.34 12.80
CA CYS A 668 14.80 -0.38 13.50
C CYS A 668 15.55 0.94 13.34
N SER A 669 16.02 1.50 14.45
CA SER A 669 16.88 2.68 14.46
C SER A 669 18.25 2.34 15.04
N THR A 670 19.33 2.82 14.40
CA THR A 670 20.71 2.51 14.79
C THR A 670 21.59 3.76 14.70
N SER A 671 22.43 3.99 15.71
CA SER A 671 23.40 5.09 15.74
C SER A 671 24.86 4.63 15.61
N GLY A 672 25.15 3.34 15.84
CA GLY A 672 26.48 2.77 15.62
C GLY A 672 26.83 2.62 14.14
N PRO A 673 28.12 2.46 13.79
CA PRO A 673 28.56 2.33 12.40
C PRO A 673 27.98 1.06 11.75
N ILE A 674 27.68 1.15 10.46
CA ILE A 674 27.07 0.06 9.69
C ILE A 674 28.00 -0.34 8.54
N THR A 675 28.31 -1.62 8.43
CA THR A 675 29.09 -2.17 7.31
C THR A 675 28.19 -3.04 6.44
N LEU A 676 28.00 -2.65 5.19
CA LEU A 676 27.24 -3.36 4.17
C LEU A 676 28.18 -4.22 3.33
N HIS A 677 28.26 -5.52 3.60
CA HIS A 677 28.93 -6.46 2.71
C HIS A 677 28.02 -6.89 1.55
N GLY A 678 26.71 -6.97 1.80
CA GLY A 678 25.69 -7.13 0.77
C GLY A 678 24.48 -6.23 1.03
N THR A 679 23.30 -6.63 0.59
CA THR A 679 22.14 -5.73 0.58
C THR A 679 21.46 -5.70 1.95
N ALA A 680 21.25 -4.50 2.50
CA ALA A 680 20.34 -4.32 3.63
C ALA A 680 18.94 -4.02 3.13
N HIS A 681 17.97 -4.83 3.56
CA HIS A 681 16.57 -4.60 3.32
C HIS A 681 15.96 -3.83 4.50
N CYS A 682 15.42 -2.66 4.24
CA CYS A 682 14.75 -1.82 5.24
C CYS A 682 13.24 -1.89 5.03
N ILE A 683 12.49 -2.11 6.11
CA ILE A 683 11.03 -2.27 6.07
C ILE A 683 10.41 -1.42 7.18
N SER A 684 9.28 -0.79 6.87
CA SER A 684 8.61 0.17 7.77
C SER A 684 9.52 1.38 8.04
N THR A 685 9.50 1.94 9.24
CA THR A 685 10.35 3.09 9.58
C THR A 685 11.70 2.65 10.11
N CYS A 686 12.77 3.02 9.41
CA CYS A 686 14.16 2.81 9.82
C CYS A 686 14.92 4.13 9.87
N THR A 687 15.76 4.33 10.88
CA THR A 687 16.65 5.51 10.97
C THR A 687 18.08 5.05 11.19
N LEU A 688 18.94 5.32 10.21
CA LEU A 688 20.35 4.94 10.22
C LEU A 688 21.20 6.22 10.37
N SER A 689 21.58 6.52 11.62
CA SER A 689 22.37 7.71 11.96
C SER A 689 23.87 7.44 12.02
N GLY A 690 24.28 6.18 12.14
CA GLY A 690 25.69 5.81 12.00
C GLY A 690 26.15 5.85 10.54
N ASN A 691 27.47 5.91 10.33
CA ASN A 691 28.04 5.89 8.98
C ASN A 691 27.88 4.50 8.34
N LEU A 692 27.32 4.46 7.13
CA LEU A 692 27.25 3.26 6.30
C LEU A 692 28.50 3.16 5.42
N THR A 693 29.14 2.00 5.40
CA THR A 693 30.34 1.72 4.57
C THR A 693 30.20 0.34 3.89
N GLY A 694 31.10 0.02 2.95
CA GLY A 694 31.18 -1.32 2.35
C GLY A 694 30.64 -1.42 0.92
N ALA A 695 30.75 -2.61 0.33
CA ALA A 695 30.42 -2.85 -1.08
C ALA A 695 28.93 -3.05 -1.35
N GLY A 696 28.15 -3.33 -0.31
CA GLY A 696 26.72 -3.62 -0.37
C GLY A 696 25.82 -2.41 -0.58
N GLY A 697 24.52 -2.68 -0.78
CA GLY A 697 23.50 -1.68 -1.12
C GLY A 697 22.34 -1.65 -0.12
N LEU A 698 21.32 -0.85 -0.44
CA LEU A 698 20.11 -0.65 0.34
C LEU A 698 18.88 -0.93 -0.51
N ILE A 699 17.89 -1.63 0.05
CA ILE A 699 16.55 -1.73 -0.53
C ILE A 699 15.55 -1.31 0.53
N MET A 700 14.88 -0.18 0.30
CA MET A 700 13.75 0.27 1.11
C MET A 700 12.46 -0.28 0.54
N HIS A 701 11.71 -0.95 1.40
CA HIS A 701 10.40 -1.53 1.13
C HIS A 701 9.31 -0.69 1.78
N GLY A 702 8.18 -0.58 1.09
CA GLY A 702 6.94 0.00 1.60
C GLY A 702 6.41 -0.69 2.85
N THR A 703 5.25 -0.26 3.33
CA THR A 703 4.53 -0.98 4.38
C THR A 703 3.75 -2.14 3.78
N ASN A 704 3.43 -3.13 4.60
CA ASN A 704 2.52 -4.18 4.20
C ASN A 704 1.09 -3.64 4.10
N GLY A 705 0.41 -3.93 2.98
CA GLY A 705 -1.03 -3.79 2.86
C GLY A 705 -1.78 -5.00 3.43
N THR A 706 -3.10 -4.93 3.38
CA THR A 706 -4.02 -5.94 3.93
C THR A 706 -3.97 -7.29 3.18
N TYR A 707 -3.55 -7.31 1.92
CA TYR A 707 -3.58 -8.49 1.04
C TYR A 707 -2.21 -8.91 0.48
N LEU A 708 -1.17 -8.93 1.32
CA LEU A 708 0.18 -9.43 0.95
C LEU A 708 0.89 -8.61 -0.16
N ASN A 709 0.37 -7.41 -0.46
CA ASN A 709 0.99 -6.45 -1.38
C ASN A 709 1.75 -5.40 -0.58
N MET A 710 2.90 -4.95 -1.08
CA MET A 710 3.58 -3.77 -0.55
C MET A 710 2.81 -2.51 -0.98
N VAL A 711 2.39 -1.71 -0.01
CA VAL A 711 1.70 -0.44 -0.23
C VAL A 711 2.63 0.73 0.10
N PRO A 712 2.39 1.92 -0.49
CA PRO A 712 3.09 3.15 -0.11
C PRO A 712 3.11 3.37 1.41
N GLY A 713 4.31 3.40 2.00
CA GLY A 713 4.48 3.65 3.43
C GLY A 713 5.90 3.37 3.93
N GLY A 714 6.18 3.70 5.19
CA GLY A 714 7.51 3.53 5.77
C GLY A 714 8.53 4.58 5.31
N ILE A 715 9.54 4.82 6.14
CA ILE A 715 10.59 5.81 5.88
C ILE A 715 11.94 5.20 6.26
N LEU A 716 12.88 5.13 5.31
CA LEU A 716 14.30 4.95 5.58
C LEU A 716 14.96 6.32 5.67
N THR A 717 15.40 6.70 6.86
CA THR A 717 16.16 7.94 7.09
C THR A 717 17.65 7.65 7.13
N LEU A 718 18.41 8.30 6.25
CA LEU A 718 19.88 8.28 6.23
C LEU A 718 20.40 9.61 6.80
N ASP A 719 21.11 9.54 7.92
CA ASP A 719 21.59 10.71 8.65
C ASP A 719 23.12 10.74 8.85
N GLY A 720 23.78 9.58 8.82
CA GLY A 720 25.24 9.47 8.87
C GLY A 720 25.95 9.91 7.58
N ALA A 721 27.28 9.92 7.59
CA ALA A 721 28.11 10.15 6.39
C ALA A 721 28.42 8.79 5.72
N ASN A 722 27.81 8.53 4.57
CA ASN A 722 27.62 7.18 4.07
C ASN A 722 28.43 6.92 2.79
N SER A 723 29.46 6.08 2.86
CA SER A 723 30.39 5.79 1.75
C SER A 723 30.24 4.40 1.12
N TYR A 724 29.12 3.72 1.37
CA TYR A 724 28.81 2.44 0.70
C TYR A 724 28.78 2.60 -0.82
N SER A 725 29.02 1.51 -1.56
CA SER A 725 29.13 1.55 -3.03
C SER A 725 28.10 0.71 -3.78
N GLY A 726 27.26 -0.07 -3.10
CA GLY A 726 26.16 -0.79 -3.75
C GLY A 726 24.94 0.11 -4.01
N PRO A 727 23.98 -0.36 -4.81
CA PRO A 727 22.81 0.44 -5.20
C PRO A 727 21.85 0.69 -4.05
N THR A 728 21.05 1.76 -4.17
CA THR A 728 19.96 2.15 -3.28
C THR A 728 18.66 2.16 -4.05
N ILE A 729 17.75 1.26 -3.69
CA ILE A 729 16.48 1.08 -4.40
C ILE A 729 15.32 1.30 -3.42
N VAL A 730 14.28 2.02 -3.86
CA VAL A 730 13.11 2.33 -3.04
C VAL A 730 11.85 1.84 -3.73
N PHE A 731 11.13 0.91 -3.09
CA PHE A 731 9.89 0.29 -3.55
C PHE A 731 8.77 0.54 -2.55
N PRO A 732 7.57 0.87 -3.02
CA PRO A 732 6.83 2.08 -2.63
C PRO A 732 7.02 2.52 -1.16
N GLY A 733 8.15 3.18 -0.87
CA GLY A 733 8.46 3.74 0.46
C GLY A 733 9.10 5.13 0.34
N THR A 734 9.50 5.74 1.45
CA THR A 734 10.24 7.01 1.43
C THR A 734 11.70 6.79 1.80
N LEU A 735 12.62 7.20 0.94
CA LEU A 735 14.01 7.45 1.34
C LEU A 735 14.15 8.92 1.73
N LYS A 736 14.47 9.18 3.00
CA LYS A 736 14.78 10.50 3.52
C LYS A 736 16.28 10.65 3.72
N VAL A 737 16.90 11.62 3.05
CA VAL A 737 18.33 11.96 3.23
C VAL A 737 18.42 13.32 3.90
N THR A 738 19.00 13.38 5.10
CA THR A 738 19.06 14.62 5.90
C THR A 738 20.25 15.51 5.53
N HIS A 739 21.36 14.93 5.09
CA HIS A 739 22.58 15.66 4.68
C HIS A 739 23.08 15.15 3.33
N ALA A 740 23.75 15.99 2.53
CA ALA A 740 24.29 15.56 1.24
C ALA A 740 25.27 14.37 1.37
N THR A 741 26.03 14.33 2.47
CA THR A 741 26.94 13.21 2.81
C THR A 741 26.21 11.91 3.16
N GLY A 742 24.91 11.96 3.44
CA GLY A 742 24.08 10.78 3.72
C GLY A 742 23.82 9.90 2.50
N LEU A 743 24.08 10.41 1.29
CA LEU A 743 23.90 9.66 0.05
C LEU A 743 25.23 9.60 -0.70
N TYR A 744 25.88 8.43 -0.66
CA TYR A 744 27.18 8.17 -1.29
C TYR A 744 28.27 9.19 -0.90
N HIS A 745 28.24 9.69 0.33
CA HIS A 745 29.21 10.64 0.87
C HIS A 745 29.26 11.95 0.05
N GLY A 746 28.12 12.32 -0.56
CA GLY A 746 28.02 13.51 -1.38
C GLY A 746 28.72 13.40 -2.73
N ASP A 747 29.01 12.19 -3.23
CA ASP A 747 29.70 11.93 -4.49
C ASP A 747 28.73 11.94 -5.69
N PRO A 748 28.72 13.00 -6.53
CA PRO A 748 27.77 13.09 -7.65
C PRO A 748 28.02 12.03 -8.73
N ALA A 749 29.20 11.40 -8.79
CA ALA A 749 29.47 10.31 -9.74
C ALA A 749 28.62 9.06 -9.45
N LYS A 750 28.10 8.93 -8.22
CA LYS A 750 27.18 7.86 -7.80
C LYS A 750 25.72 8.32 -7.72
N TRP A 751 25.43 9.57 -8.08
CA TRP A 751 24.07 10.08 -8.14
C TRP A 751 23.43 9.78 -9.51
N THR A 752 23.50 8.51 -9.92
CA THR A 752 23.05 8.04 -11.22
C THR A 752 22.06 6.89 -11.07
N SER A 753 21.32 6.59 -12.14
CA SER A 753 20.37 5.48 -12.15
C SER A 753 20.97 4.09 -11.91
N ALA A 754 22.29 3.92 -12.12
CA ALA A 754 23.01 2.70 -11.78
C ALA A 754 23.08 2.45 -10.25
N TYR A 755 22.97 3.52 -9.45
CA TYR A 755 23.14 3.48 -8.00
C TYR A 755 21.88 3.89 -7.24
N ILE A 756 20.95 4.64 -7.84
CA ILE A 756 19.74 5.11 -7.17
C ILE A 756 18.54 4.81 -8.05
N THR A 757 17.56 4.13 -7.51
CA THR A 757 16.28 3.88 -8.20
C THR A 757 15.11 4.09 -7.26
N ILE A 758 14.25 5.06 -7.60
CA ILE A 758 13.04 5.41 -6.88
C ILE A 758 11.86 4.94 -7.71
N HIS A 759 11.22 3.86 -7.28
CA HIS A 759 10.12 3.27 -8.02
C HIS A 759 8.86 4.12 -7.99
N LYS A 760 7.90 3.73 -8.83
CA LYS A 760 6.54 4.26 -8.79
C LYS A 760 5.98 4.26 -7.37
N ALA A 761 5.37 5.37 -6.98
CA ALA A 761 4.83 5.64 -5.64
C ALA A 761 5.83 5.63 -4.48
N ALA A 762 7.13 5.50 -4.78
CA ALA A 762 8.18 5.80 -3.81
C ALA A 762 8.52 7.29 -3.81
N THR A 763 9.04 7.76 -2.69
CA THR A 763 9.46 9.16 -2.50
C THR A 763 10.94 9.23 -2.21
N LEU A 764 11.67 10.08 -2.94
CA LEU A 764 12.96 10.59 -2.55
C LEU A 764 12.76 11.94 -1.84
N ARG A 765 13.01 11.98 -0.53
CA ARG A 765 12.91 13.19 0.28
C ARG A 765 14.30 13.67 0.66
N LEU A 766 14.62 14.91 0.26
CA LEU A 766 15.90 15.55 0.54
C LEU A 766 15.64 16.72 1.47
N ASN A 767 16.42 16.83 2.55
CA ASN A 767 16.53 18.07 3.29
C ASN A 767 17.40 19.06 2.52
N VAL A 768 17.05 20.35 2.54
CA VAL A 768 17.63 21.35 1.65
C VAL A 768 17.84 22.69 2.36
N GLY A 769 19.04 23.26 2.20
CA GLY A 769 19.38 24.64 2.56
C GLY A 769 19.84 24.89 4.00
N GLY A 770 19.75 23.89 4.89
CA GLY A 770 20.37 23.92 6.21
C GLY A 770 21.86 23.53 6.19
N PRO A 771 22.57 23.62 7.33
CA PRO A 771 23.97 23.23 7.42
C PRO A 771 24.20 21.75 7.03
N GLY A 772 25.02 21.49 6.01
CA GLY A 772 25.33 20.14 5.51
C GLY A 772 24.21 19.46 4.70
N GLU A 773 23.04 20.09 4.60
CA GLU A 773 21.93 19.66 3.75
C GLU A 773 22.24 19.92 2.26
N PHE A 774 21.37 19.46 1.36
CA PHE A 774 21.57 19.70 -0.07
C PHE A 774 21.43 21.19 -0.41
N ASP A 775 22.26 21.67 -1.31
CA ASP A 775 22.08 22.96 -1.98
C ASP A 775 21.42 22.80 -3.37
N GLY A 776 21.17 23.93 -4.04
CA GLY A 776 20.51 23.92 -5.35
C GLY A 776 21.37 23.39 -6.50
N GLU A 777 22.71 23.45 -6.40
CA GLU A 777 23.63 22.89 -7.38
C GLU A 777 23.66 21.36 -7.27
N GLN A 778 23.75 20.85 -6.03
CA GLN A 778 23.72 19.42 -5.73
C GLN A 778 22.40 18.77 -6.15
N ILE A 779 21.26 19.43 -5.90
CA ILE A 779 19.96 18.97 -6.42
C ILE A 779 20.00 18.87 -7.95
N GLY A 780 20.57 19.86 -8.62
CA GLY A 780 20.69 19.85 -10.08
C GLY A 780 21.55 18.70 -10.61
N ALA A 781 22.71 18.45 -9.98
CA ALA A 781 23.59 17.34 -10.32
C ALA A 781 22.90 15.98 -10.13
N LEU A 782 22.21 15.80 -8.99
CA LEU A 782 21.43 14.61 -8.70
C LEU A 782 20.34 14.38 -9.75
N LEU A 783 19.51 15.38 -10.03
CA LEU A 783 18.40 15.23 -10.99
C LEU A 783 18.90 14.97 -12.41
N THR A 784 20.03 15.56 -12.80
CA THR A 784 20.67 15.27 -14.09
C THR A 784 21.05 13.79 -14.18
N GLY A 785 21.64 13.22 -13.12
CA GLY A 785 22.05 11.82 -13.12
C GLY A 785 20.90 10.81 -12.97
N LEU A 786 19.77 11.21 -12.37
CA LEU A 786 18.61 10.31 -12.17
C LEU A 786 17.61 10.30 -13.33
N THR A 787 17.59 11.33 -14.18
CA THR A 787 16.59 11.48 -15.25
C THR A 787 17.15 11.33 -16.67
N ALA A 788 18.49 11.28 -16.82
CA ALA A 788 19.15 11.19 -18.14
C ALA A 788 19.54 9.74 -18.53
N SER A 789 18.66 8.99 -19.20
CA SER A 789 18.97 7.94 -20.22
C SER A 789 17.71 7.12 -20.56
N VAL A 790 17.67 6.44 -21.71
CA VAL A 790 16.43 5.83 -22.29
C VAL A 790 16.18 4.39 -21.81
N THR A 791 16.91 3.84 -20.84
CA THR A 791 16.63 2.46 -20.33
C THR A 791 16.87 2.21 -18.85
N GLU A 792 17.59 3.09 -18.15
CA GLU A 792 17.94 2.92 -16.73
C GLU A 792 17.56 4.23 -16.01
N ASN A 793 16.35 4.27 -15.45
CA ASN A 793 15.79 5.47 -14.84
C ASN A 793 16.00 5.46 -13.32
N GLY A 794 16.53 6.56 -12.78
CA GLY A 794 16.72 6.72 -11.34
C GLY A 794 15.46 7.22 -10.62
N LEU A 795 14.63 8.03 -11.30
CA LEU A 795 13.27 8.39 -10.87
C LEU A 795 12.26 7.77 -11.83
N LEU A 796 11.50 6.77 -11.42
CA LEU A 796 10.53 6.10 -12.29
C LEU A 796 9.22 6.90 -12.42
N GLY A 797 8.48 6.67 -13.50
CA GLY A 797 7.15 7.23 -13.69
C GLY A 797 6.21 6.91 -12.51
N GLY A 798 5.63 7.96 -11.94
CA GLY A 798 4.79 7.95 -10.75
C GLY A 798 5.55 7.98 -9.43
N SER A 799 6.88 8.18 -9.41
CA SER A 799 7.62 8.47 -8.18
C SER A 799 7.37 9.91 -7.69
N CYS A 800 7.94 10.26 -6.54
CA CYS A 800 7.88 11.61 -5.97
C CYS A 800 9.28 12.10 -5.56
N LEU A 801 9.61 13.33 -5.93
CA LEU A 801 10.74 14.09 -5.40
C LEU A 801 10.21 15.11 -4.40
N ALA A 802 10.61 14.99 -3.13
CA ALA A 802 10.26 15.94 -2.08
C ALA A 802 11.49 16.74 -1.61
N LEU A 803 11.41 18.06 -1.69
CA LEU A 803 12.45 19.00 -1.28
C LEU A 803 12.00 19.70 0.01
N ASP A 804 12.64 19.38 1.12
CA ASP A 804 12.26 19.82 2.46
C ASP A 804 13.19 20.92 2.97
N THR A 805 12.67 22.14 3.04
CA THR A 805 13.41 23.33 3.47
C THR A 805 13.14 23.67 4.94
N ALA A 806 12.86 22.69 5.80
CA ALA A 806 12.55 22.92 7.21
C ALA A 806 13.68 23.66 7.95
N ASN A 807 14.93 23.37 7.59
CA ASN A 807 16.13 23.97 8.22
C ASN A 807 16.82 25.02 7.34
N ALA A 808 16.20 25.42 6.22
CA ALA A 808 16.80 26.37 5.30
C ALA A 808 17.00 27.75 5.97
N THR A 809 18.21 28.29 5.87
CA THR A 809 18.57 29.59 6.45
C THR A 809 18.42 30.76 5.48
N ALA A 810 18.24 30.46 4.19
CA ALA A 810 18.02 31.41 3.10
C ALA A 810 17.23 30.74 1.96
N PRO A 811 16.68 31.50 0.99
CA PRO A 811 16.05 30.93 -0.19
C PRO A 811 17.01 30.03 -0.99
N VAL A 812 16.59 28.80 -1.31
CA VAL A 812 17.38 27.85 -2.10
C VAL A 812 17.01 27.97 -3.57
N VAL A 813 18.00 28.12 -4.46
CA VAL A 813 17.77 28.27 -5.92
C VAL A 813 18.20 27.02 -6.66
N VAL A 814 17.24 26.30 -7.24
CA VAL A 814 17.51 25.16 -8.15
C VAL A 814 17.48 25.69 -9.58
N SER A 815 18.65 25.80 -10.21
CA SER A 815 18.81 26.35 -11.56
C SER A 815 18.80 25.29 -12.66
N ALA A 816 19.04 24.03 -12.31
CA ALA A 816 18.98 22.93 -13.26
C ALA A 816 17.55 22.70 -13.75
N ALA A 817 17.42 22.29 -15.02
CA ALA A 817 16.14 21.88 -15.59
C ALA A 817 15.70 20.54 -15.00
N ILE A 818 14.44 20.46 -14.58
CA ILE A 818 13.78 19.24 -14.13
C ILE A 818 12.96 18.69 -15.29
N ALA A 819 13.22 17.45 -15.69
CA ALA A 819 12.56 16.78 -16.81
C ALA A 819 12.08 15.38 -16.41
N ASP A 820 11.01 14.89 -17.04
CA ASP A 820 10.55 13.52 -16.87
C ASP A 820 11.62 12.52 -17.33
N SER A 821 11.69 11.38 -16.63
CA SER A 821 12.47 10.24 -17.07
C SER A 821 11.87 9.63 -18.35
N THR A 822 12.71 9.12 -19.26
CA THR A 822 12.27 8.56 -20.56
C THR A 822 12.59 7.07 -20.67
N GLY A 823 11.93 6.33 -21.57
CA GLY A 823 12.16 4.88 -21.74
C GLY A 823 11.34 3.96 -20.82
N PRO A 824 11.65 2.65 -20.75
CA PRO A 824 10.94 1.68 -19.91
C PRO A 824 10.88 2.11 -18.44
N GLY A 825 9.67 2.16 -17.88
CA GLY A 825 9.45 2.63 -16.50
C GLY A 825 9.61 4.14 -16.30
N GLY A 826 9.91 4.92 -17.34
CA GLY A 826 9.91 6.38 -17.33
C GLY A 826 8.48 6.95 -17.34
N GLY A 827 8.38 8.27 -17.30
CA GLY A 827 7.12 9.01 -17.25
C GLY A 827 7.14 10.14 -16.23
N SER A 828 5.96 10.72 -16.00
CA SER A 828 5.77 11.84 -15.08
C SER A 828 6.07 11.45 -13.63
N PHE A 829 6.66 12.36 -12.85
CA PHE A 829 6.82 12.20 -11.41
C PHE A 829 6.37 13.47 -10.69
N LEU A 830 6.04 13.34 -9.40
CA LEU A 830 5.58 14.46 -8.59
C LEU A 830 6.77 15.27 -8.06
N VAL A 831 6.65 16.58 -8.07
CA VAL A 831 7.57 17.49 -7.38
C VAL A 831 6.86 18.06 -6.16
N LYS A 832 7.44 17.88 -4.98
CA LYS A 832 6.87 18.31 -3.72
C LYS A 832 7.82 19.25 -2.99
N LYS A 833 7.31 20.37 -2.50
CA LYS A 833 8.01 21.32 -1.62
C LYS A 833 7.45 21.21 -0.20
N CYS A 834 8.32 20.89 0.74
CA CYS A 834 8.03 20.77 2.17
C CYS A 834 8.84 21.80 2.99
N GLY A 835 8.51 21.95 4.28
CA GLY A 835 9.27 22.78 5.22
C GLY A 835 9.03 24.29 5.05
N ALA A 836 9.34 25.08 6.09
CA ALA A 836 8.94 26.49 6.17
C ALA A 836 9.72 27.45 5.25
N GLY A 837 10.93 27.07 4.81
CA GLY A 837 11.79 27.91 3.94
C GLY A 837 11.26 28.14 2.51
N VAL A 838 12.04 28.91 1.74
CA VAL A 838 11.73 29.28 0.34
C VAL A 838 12.58 28.45 -0.62
N ILE A 839 11.95 27.88 -1.65
CA ILE A 839 12.66 27.31 -2.81
C ILE A 839 12.32 28.08 -4.08
N LYS A 840 13.30 28.30 -4.95
CA LYS A 840 13.13 28.88 -6.29
C LYS A 840 13.46 27.85 -7.35
N LEU A 841 12.49 27.51 -8.20
CA LEU A 841 12.70 26.69 -9.39
C LEU A 841 12.98 27.60 -10.59
N ALA A 842 14.26 27.81 -10.87
CA ALA A 842 14.73 28.77 -11.87
C ALA A 842 15.02 28.15 -13.24
N GLY A 843 15.13 26.82 -13.33
CA GLY A 843 15.38 26.12 -14.58
C GLY A 843 14.18 26.11 -15.53
N ASP A 844 14.46 25.89 -16.82
CA ASP A 844 13.45 25.64 -17.86
C ASP A 844 12.91 24.20 -17.71
N ASN A 845 12.03 24.00 -16.73
CA ASN A 845 11.56 22.67 -16.39
C ASN A 845 10.53 22.15 -17.40
N THR A 846 10.63 20.86 -17.71
CA THR A 846 9.80 20.15 -18.69
C THR A 846 9.08 18.93 -18.11
N TYR A 847 9.25 18.63 -16.82
CA TYR A 847 8.50 17.56 -16.16
C TYR A 847 7.00 17.78 -16.32
N THR A 848 6.24 16.70 -16.51
CA THR A 848 4.80 16.78 -16.79
C THR A 848 3.94 16.46 -15.56
N GLY A 849 4.54 15.97 -14.48
CA GLY A 849 3.83 15.63 -13.25
C GLY A 849 3.41 16.83 -12.40
N ARG A 850 2.55 16.55 -11.41
CA ARG A 850 1.96 17.57 -10.54
C ARG A 850 2.99 18.19 -9.59
N THR A 851 2.78 19.46 -9.22
CA THR A 851 3.54 20.12 -8.14
C THR A 851 2.69 20.24 -6.88
N VAL A 852 3.27 19.91 -5.73
CA VAL A 852 2.63 19.97 -4.40
C VAL A 852 3.44 20.87 -3.47
N LEU A 853 2.78 21.76 -2.74
CA LEU A 853 3.36 22.64 -1.75
C LEU A 853 2.74 22.35 -0.38
N GLU A 854 3.49 21.70 0.51
CA GLU A 854 3.03 21.35 1.87
C GLU A 854 3.46 22.37 2.93
N GLY A 855 4.39 23.27 2.60
CA GLY A 855 4.84 24.32 3.50
C GLY A 855 5.80 25.32 2.87
N GLY A 856 5.86 26.52 3.46
CA GLY A 856 6.76 27.59 3.05
C GLY A 856 6.37 28.19 1.71
N ALA A 857 7.34 28.77 0.99
CA ALA A 857 7.08 29.43 -0.28
C ALA A 857 7.84 28.81 -1.48
N LEU A 858 7.18 28.80 -2.63
CA LEU A 858 7.73 28.40 -3.91
C LEU A 858 7.86 29.62 -4.83
N SER A 859 9.08 29.98 -5.23
CA SER A 859 9.34 31.07 -6.17
C SER A 859 9.42 30.56 -7.59
N VAL A 860 8.64 31.17 -8.48
CA VAL A 860 8.47 30.78 -9.88
C VAL A 860 8.53 32.00 -10.81
N SER A 861 9.04 31.84 -12.01
CA SER A 861 8.95 32.86 -13.08
C SER A 861 7.85 32.55 -14.09
N SER A 862 7.35 31.31 -14.11
CA SER A 862 6.21 30.91 -14.95
C SER A 862 5.44 29.74 -14.33
N PHE A 863 4.10 29.86 -14.33
CA PHE A 863 3.16 28.81 -13.94
C PHE A 863 2.85 27.85 -15.09
N ASN A 864 2.95 28.27 -16.35
CA ASN A 864 2.46 27.54 -17.53
C ASN A 864 0.94 27.31 -17.53
N SER A 865 0.41 26.73 -18.60
CA SER A 865 -1.00 26.39 -18.78
C SER A 865 -1.15 24.92 -19.13
N HIS A 866 -2.26 24.31 -18.72
CA HIS A 866 -2.63 22.98 -19.16
C HIS A 866 -3.39 23.00 -20.48
N SER A 867 -4.02 24.10 -20.90
CA SER A 867 -4.67 24.13 -22.23
C SER A 867 -3.62 24.19 -23.35
N PRO A 868 -3.75 23.38 -24.42
CA PRO A 868 -2.76 23.33 -25.50
C PRO A 868 -2.46 24.66 -26.19
N ASP A 869 -3.43 25.58 -26.27
CA ASP A 869 -3.32 26.90 -26.91
C ASP A 869 -2.45 27.90 -26.14
N ARG A 870 -2.32 27.72 -24.82
CA ARG A 870 -1.54 28.59 -23.92
C ARG A 870 -0.31 27.92 -23.33
N ARG A 871 -0.11 26.62 -23.59
CA ARG A 871 0.98 25.82 -23.02
C ARG A 871 2.32 26.21 -23.62
N ARG A 872 3.28 26.50 -22.74
CA ARG A 872 4.69 26.78 -23.07
C ARG A 872 5.50 25.49 -23.07
N ALA A 873 6.59 25.48 -23.82
CA ALA A 873 7.50 24.32 -23.94
C ALA A 873 8.29 24.01 -22.65
N ALA A 874 8.39 24.97 -21.73
CA ALA A 874 8.99 24.82 -20.41
C ALA A 874 8.46 25.91 -19.45
N SER A 875 8.60 25.71 -18.14
CA SER A 875 8.32 26.72 -17.11
C SER A 875 9.00 26.38 -15.77
N SER A 876 8.86 27.23 -14.75
CA SER A 876 9.28 26.85 -13.39
C SER A 876 8.52 25.64 -12.85
N LEU A 877 7.27 25.44 -13.25
CA LEU A 877 6.39 24.38 -12.77
C LEU A 877 6.12 23.28 -13.81
N GLY A 878 7.05 23.09 -14.74
CA GLY A 878 6.97 22.03 -15.76
C GLY A 878 6.00 22.32 -16.91
N VAL A 879 5.61 21.27 -17.62
CA VAL A 879 4.74 21.30 -18.81
C VAL A 879 3.59 20.32 -18.60
N PRO A 880 2.49 20.74 -17.94
CA PRO A 880 1.41 19.82 -17.64
C PRO A 880 0.71 19.31 -18.91
N GLY A 881 0.51 17.98 -18.98
CA GLY A 881 -0.12 17.32 -20.13
C GLY A 881 -1.64 17.54 -20.22
N ASP A 882 -2.29 17.66 -19.08
CA ASP A 882 -3.73 17.82 -18.89
C ASP A 882 -4.01 18.67 -17.64
N ILE A 883 -5.29 18.89 -17.33
CA ILE A 883 -5.71 19.68 -16.18
C ILE A 883 -5.20 19.10 -14.85
N GLU A 884 -5.10 17.78 -14.73
CA GLU A 884 -4.71 17.06 -13.51
C GLU A 884 -3.22 17.19 -13.19
N ALA A 885 -2.37 17.02 -14.20
CA ALA A 885 -0.98 17.45 -14.15
C ALA A 885 -0.84 18.96 -13.93
N GLY A 886 -1.80 19.73 -14.47
CA GLY A 886 -1.88 21.18 -14.39
C GLY A 886 -2.26 21.73 -13.02
N GLU A 887 -2.58 20.91 -12.04
CA GLU A 887 -2.95 21.35 -10.71
C GLU A 887 -1.72 21.69 -9.85
N LEU A 888 -1.78 22.80 -9.12
CA LEU A 888 -0.86 23.13 -8.04
C LEU A 888 -1.58 22.91 -6.71
N VAL A 889 -1.21 21.86 -5.99
CA VAL A 889 -1.79 21.52 -4.69
C VAL A 889 -1.08 22.31 -3.60
N ILE A 890 -1.82 23.04 -2.77
CA ILE A 890 -1.30 23.95 -1.76
C ILE A 890 -1.89 23.60 -0.39
N GLY A 891 -0.99 23.33 0.56
CA GLY A 891 -1.30 22.77 1.87
C GLY A 891 -1.42 21.24 1.84
N GLU A 892 -1.28 20.63 3.02
CA GLU A 892 -1.51 19.20 3.22
C GLU A 892 -2.91 18.98 3.82
N GLU A 893 -3.69 18.08 3.22
CA GLU A 893 -5.05 17.76 3.67
C GLU A 893 -5.08 17.45 5.17
N GLY A 894 -5.98 18.10 5.91
CA GLY A 894 -6.13 17.90 7.35
C GLY A 894 -5.07 18.60 8.23
N LYS A 895 -4.04 19.24 7.64
CA LYS A 895 -3.03 20.00 8.39
C LYS A 895 -3.14 21.51 8.20
N ASP A 896 -2.77 22.22 9.24
CA ASP A 896 -2.63 23.68 9.22
C ASP A 896 -1.23 24.06 8.74
N GLY A 897 -1.13 25.21 8.10
CA GLY A 897 0.16 25.73 7.63
C GLY A 897 -0.02 26.89 6.67
N GLU A 898 0.95 27.79 6.67
CA GLU A 898 1.06 28.82 5.65
C GLU A 898 1.86 28.29 4.47
N CYS A 899 1.30 28.48 3.28
CA CYS A 899 1.95 28.14 2.02
C CYS A 899 1.87 29.36 1.09
N GLY A 900 2.86 29.54 0.23
CA GLY A 900 2.82 30.63 -0.73
C GLY A 900 3.55 30.39 -2.03
N VAL A 901 3.19 31.19 -3.03
CA VAL A 901 3.87 31.24 -4.32
C VAL A 901 4.35 32.67 -4.56
N ILE A 902 5.62 32.82 -4.93
CA ILE A 902 6.23 34.10 -5.25
C ILE A 902 6.48 34.14 -6.76
N TYR A 903 5.63 34.85 -7.48
CA TYR A 903 5.76 35.03 -8.91
C TYR A 903 6.77 36.15 -9.22
N THR A 904 7.83 35.83 -9.96
CA THR A 904 8.93 36.73 -10.31
C THR A 904 9.03 37.00 -11.82
N GLY A 905 8.05 36.51 -12.58
CA GLY A 905 8.08 36.52 -14.04
C GLY A 905 7.76 37.88 -14.69
N PRO A 906 7.94 37.97 -16.01
CA PRO A 906 7.68 39.18 -16.79
C PRO A 906 6.18 39.41 -17.09
N GLY A 907 5.29 38.51 -16.67
CA GLY A 907 3.85 38.50 -16.98
C GLY A 907 3.40 37.19 -17.63
N GLU A 908 2.20 36.73 -17.27
CA GLU A 908 1.63 35.45 -17.72
C GLU A 908 0.11 35.39 -17.55
N ILE A 909 -0.57 34.79 -18.53
CA ILE A 909 -1.95 34.32 -18.41
C ILE A 909 -1.89 32.81 -18.30
N THR A 910 -2.50 32.25 -17.26
CA THR A 910 -2.44 30.83 -16.94
C THR A 910 -3.81 30.27 -16.56
N ASP A 911 -4.09 29.04 -17.02
CA ASP A 911 -5.23 28.23 -16.59
C ASP A 911 -4.81 27.07 -15.65
N ARG A 912 -3.61 27.13 -15.07
CA ARG A 912 -3.18 26.22 -14.00
C ARG A 912 -4.15 26.35 -12.82
N VAL A 913 -4.68 25.22 -12.38
CA VAL A 913 -5.64 25.17 -11.27
C VAL A 913 -4.88 25.26 -9.96
N MET A 914 -5.20 26.25 -9.14
CA MET A 914 -4.72 26.32 -7.76
C MET A 914 -5.71 25.57 -6.86
N ASN A 915 -5.22 24.55 -6.16
CA ASN A 915 -6.02 23.78 -5.22
C ASN A 915 -5.56 24.03 -3.78
N VAL A 916 -6.44 24.61 -2.95
CA VAL A 916 -6.22 24.87 -1.54
C VAL A 916 -6.70 23.66 -0.72
N ALA A 917 -5.79 22.72 -0.50
CA ALA A 917 -6.07 21.43 0.14
C ALA A 917 -5.89 21.43 1.67
N GLY A 918 -5.09 22.36 2.22
CA GLY A 918 -4.83 22.44 3.66
C GLY A 918 -6.07 22.73 4.52
N ARG A 919 -6.04 22.39 5.83
CA ARG A 919 -7.15 22.62 6.77
C ARG A 919 -7.38 24.11 7.02
N ASN A 920 -6.53 24.79 7.81
CA ASN A 920 -6.59 26.25 8.01
C ASN A 920 -5.51 26.97 7.19
N ALA A 921 -5.50 26.76 5.87
CA ALA A 921 -4.43 27.30 5.02
C ALA A 921 -4.62 28.81 4.77
N THR A 922 -3.61 29.60 5.14
CA THR A 922 -3.36 30.89 4.48
C THR A 922 -2.51 30.62 3.25
N VAL A 923 -3.07 30.85 2.07
CA VAL A 923 -2.35 30.74 0.80
C VAL A 923 -1.97 32.14 0.33
N THR A 924 -0.67 32.42 0.32
CA THR A 924 -0.13 33.70 -0.16
C THR A 924 0.28 33.60 -1.62
N ILE A 925 -0.30 34.45 -2.46
CA ILE A 925 0.09 34.60 -3.87
C ILE A 925 0.71 35.98 -3.99
N GLU A 926 2.03 36.00 -4.10
CA GLU A 926 2.81 37.22 -4.18
C GLU A 926 3.18 37.52 -5.63
N GLN A 927 2.71 38.67 -6.12
CA GLN A 927 3.19 39.25 -7.36
C GLN A 927 4.46 40.05 -7.06
N ALA A 928 5.64 39.45 -7.30
CA ALA A 928 6.96 40.06 -7.18
C ALA A 928 7.65 40.31 -8.54
N GLY A 929 6.95 40.05 -9.65
CA GLY A 929 7.40 40.26 -11.03
C GLY A 929 7.05 41.65 -11.57
N GLY A 930 7.43 41.92 -12.82
CA GLY A 930 7.23 43.23 -13.45
C GLY A 930 5.96 43.38 -14.28
N GLY A 931 5.35 42.27 -14.74
CA GLY A 931 4.19 42.30 -15.64
C GLY A 931 2.89 41.78 -15.04
N ALA A 932 1.86 41.62 -15.88
CA ALA A 932 0.55 41.16 -15.46
C ALA A 932 0.51 39.64 -15.25
N LEU A 933 0.07 39.17 -14.08
CA LEU A 933 -0.19 37.76 -13.78
C LEU A 933 -1.69 37.51 -13.69
N LYS A 934 -2.25 36.66 -14.54
CA LYS A 934 -3.69 36.38 -14.60
C LYS A 934 -3.98 34.88 -14.50
N PHE A 935 -4.79 34.50 -13.51
CA PHE A 935 -5.33 33.14 -13.36
C PHE A 935 -6.75 33.07 -13.93
N THR A 936 -7.00 32.16 -14.88
CA THR A 936 -8.31 32.03 -15.54
C THR A 936 -9.15 30.87 -15.04
N SER A 937 -8.56 29.91 -14.32
CA SER A 937 -9.28 28.76 -13.75
C SER A 937 -9.79 29.09 -12.35
N ASP A 938 -10.97 28.56 -12.00
CA ASP A 938 -11.51 28.62 -10.64
C ASP A 938 -10.49 28.07 -9.63
N ILE A 939 -10.44 28.67 -8.44
CA ILE A 939 -9.66 28.14 -7.33
C ILE A 939 -10.43 26.96 -6.74
N LEU A 940 -9.78 25.79 -6.71
CA LEU A 940 -10.33 24.60 -6.08
C LEU A 940 -10.09 24.66 -4.56
N MET A 941 -11.13 24.42 -3.76
CA MET A 941 -11.10 24.50 -2.30
C MET A 941 -11.28 23.12 -1.67
N SER A 942 -10.37 22.18 -1.96
CA SER A 942 -10.57 20.78 -1.59
C SER A 942 -10.40 20.45 -0.11
N GLY A 943 -9.86 21.37 0.71
CA GLY A 943 -9.72 21.18 2.15
C GLY A 943 -11.04 21.38 2.91
N TYR A 944 -11.57 20.32 3.52
CA TYR A 944 -12.87 20.28 4.19
C TYR A 944 -12.99 21.14 5.47
N GLY A 945 -14.17 21.77 5.67
CA GLY A 945 -14.70 22.10 7.01
C GLY A 945 -14.00 23.21 7.79
N ALA A 946 -13.14 23.99 7.16
CA ALA A 946 -12.28 24.95 7.85
C ALA A 946 -12.10 26.24 7.05
N ASP A 947 -12.11 27.37 7.76
CA ASP A 947 -11.90 28.69 7.18
C ASP A 947 -10.56 28.79 6.45
N LYS A 948 -10.56 29.50 5.33
CA LYS A 948 -9.40 29.70 4.46
C LYS A 948 -9.10 31.18 4.31
N THR A 949 -7.84 31.50 4.06
CA THR A 949 -7.44 32.86 3.67
C THR A 949 -6.63 32.80 2.38
N ILE A 950 -7.10 33.49 1.33
CA ILE A 950 -6.28 33.80 0.16
C ILE A 950 -5.68 35.18 0.37
N ARG A 951 -4.36 35.25 0.53
CA ARG A 951 -3.62 36.50 0.60
C ARG A 951 -3.06 36.84 -0.78
N LEU A 952 -3.49 37.96 -1.33
CA LEU A 952 -2.95 38.55 -2.55
C LEU A 952 -1.92 39.61 -2.17
N ALA A 953 -0.65 39.36 -2.48
CA ALA A 953 0.47 40.20 -2.07
C ALA A 953 1.25 40.74 -3.28
N GLY A 954 2.15 41.69 -3.03
CA GLY A 954 3.05 42.24 -4.05
C GLY A 954 3.37 43.71 -3.79
N ASP A 955 4.64 44.07 -3.93
CA ASP A 955 5.16 45.44 -3.74
C ASP A 955 5.77 46.04 -5.02
N THR A 956 5.71 45.31 -6.13
CA THR A 956 6.21 45.74 -7.43
C THR A 956 5.15 46.51 -8.22
N ALA A 957 5.56 47.02 -9.39
CA ALA A 957 4.64 47.60 -10.36
C ALA A 957 3.80 46.56 -11.13
N GLY A 958 4.12 45.26 -10.97
CA GLY A 958 3.34 44.17 -11.56
C GLY A 958 1.91 44.16 -11.03
N THR A 959 0.99 43.67 -11.85
CA THR A 959 -0.43 43.53 -11.49
C THR A 959 -0.81 42.06 -11.44
N GLY A 960 -1.70 41.70 -10.53
CA GLY A 960 -2.31 40.37 -10.45
C GLY A 960 -3.79 40.40 -10.80
N GLU A 961 -4.33 39.33 -11.37
CA GLU A 961 -5.75 39.18 -11.67
C GLU A 961 -6.23 37.75 -11.36
N MET A 962 -7.31 37.65 -10.58
CA MET A 962 -8.08 36.41 -10.38
C MET A 962 -9.36 36.49 -11.22
N ALA A 963 -9.33 35.85 -12.39
CA ALA A 963 -10.47 35.76 -13.29
C ALA A 963 -11.31 34.49 -13.06
N GLY A 964 -10.72 33.44 -12.49
CA GLY A 964 -11.46 32.30 -11.97
C GLY A 964 -12.19 32.62 -10.66
N ALA A 965 -13.27 31.90 -10.39
CA ALA A 965 -14.08 32.09 -9.19
C ALA A 965 -13.34 31.62 -7.91
N ILE A 966 -13.58 32.35 -6.83
CA ILE A 966 -13.23 31.99 -5.46
C ILE A 966 -14.52 31.60 -4.73
N ARG A 967 -14.49 30.46 -4.03
CA ARG A 967 -15.64 29.88 -3.32
C ARG A 967 -15.30 29.60 -1.86
N ASP A 968 -16.32 29.37 -1.05
CA ASP A 968 -16.13 28.82 0.28
C ASP A 968 -15.78 27.32 0.19
N PRO A 969 -15.04 26.77 1.16
CA PRO A 969 -14.80 25.33 1.25
C PRO A 969 -16.09 24.57 1.52
N HIS A 970 -16.18 23.33 1.06
CA HIS A 970 -17.30 22.47 1.41
C HIS A 970 -17.28 22.15 2.90
N ASP A 971 -18.43 22.36 3.54
CA ASP A 971 -18.78 21.82 4.85
C ASP A 971 -20.29 21.57 4.92
N ARG A 972 -20.70 20.64 5.77
CA ARG A 972 -22.12 20.28 5.88
C ARG A 972 -22.98 21.36 6.51
N GLU A 973 -22.38 22.20 7.35
CA GLU A 973 -23.10 23.25 8.09
C GLU A 973 -23.19 24.57 7.30
N GLY A 974 -22.53 24.68 6.16
CA GLY A 974 -22.41 25.90 5.38
C GLY A 974 -21.69 27.02 6.14
N LYS A 975 -20.78 26.69 7.07
CA LYS A 975 -20.14 27.64 7.99
C LYS A 975 -18.73 28.01 7.58
N ALA A 976 -17.98 27.11 6.95
CA ALA A 976 -16.62 27.38 6.48
C ALA A 976 -16.63 28.56 5.51
N ARG A 977 -15.71 29.51 5.73
CA ARG A 977 -15.59 30.74 4.94
C ARG A 977 -14.22 30.88 4.31
N THR A 978 -14.18 31.34 3.07
CA THR A 978 -12.96 31.87 2.46
C THR A 978 -12.91 33.37 2.66
N SER A 979 -11.83 33.88 3.26
CA SER A 979 -11.50 35.30 3.30
C SER A 979 -10.46 35.65 2.23
N VAL A 980 -10.55 36.86 1.69
CA VAL A 980 -9.58 37.40 0.73
C VAL A 980 -8.87 38.58 1.38
N CYS A 981 -7.54 38.57 1.41
CA CYS A 981 -6.73 39.63 1.99
C CYS A 981 -5.77 40.21 0.96
N LYS A 982 -5.99 41.45 0.54
CA LYS A 982 -5.05 42.23 -0.27
C LYS A 982 -4.04 42.92 0.64
N SER A 983 -2.76 42.66 0.39
CA SER A 983 -1.60 43.23 1.11
C SER A 983 -0.48 43.65 0.13
N GLY A 984 0.51 44.41 0.61
CA GLY A 984 1.54 45.03 -0.23
C GLY A 984 1.03 46.19 -1.09
N ARG A 985 1.94 46.99 -1.65
CA ARG A 985 1.63 48.24 -2.37
C ARG A 985 1.06 48.04 -3.78
N GLY A 986 1.20 46.85 -4.37
CA GLY A 986 0.77 46.53 -5.72
C GLY A 986 -0.75 46.48 -5.92
N THR A 987 -1.18 46.17 -7.13
CA THR A 987 -2.60 46.06 -7.52
C THR A 987 -2.98 44.62 -7.83
N TRP A 988 -4.11 44.17 -7.27
CA TRP A 988 -4.77 42.93 -7.68
C TRP A 988 -6.20 43.21 -8.15
N THR A 989 -6.64 42.51 -9.18
CA THR A 989 -8.00 42.57 -9.72
C THR A 989 -8.75 41.27 -9.45
N LEU A 990 -9.98 41.36 -8.94
CA LEU A 990 -10.95 40.26 -9.00
C LEU A 990 -11.87 40.53 -10.19
N SER A 991 -11.92 39.59 -11.13
CA SER A 991 -12.75 39.69 -12.34
C SER A 991 -13.65 38.48 -12.59
N GLY A 992 -13.52 37.44 -11.77
CA GLY A 992 -14.46 36.31 -11.72
C GLY A 992 -15.69 36.59 -10.86
N ILE A 993 -16.77 35.84 -11.11
CA ILE A 993 -17.97 35.80 -10.27
C ILE A 993 -17.66 34.96 -9.04
N ASN A 994 -17.60 35.57 -7.86
CA ASN A 994 -17.19 34.90 -6.63
C ASN A 994 -18.37 34.60 -5.71
N THR A 995 -18.29 33.48 -4.99
CA THR A 995 -19.35 33.02 -4.07
C THR A 995 -18.85 32.76 -2.66
N PHE A 996 -17.68 33.30 -2.29
CA PHE A 996 -17.20 33.23 -0.90
C PHE A 996 -17.95 34.23 0.00
N HIS A 997 -18.07 33.89 1.28
CA HIS A 997 -18.81 34.71 2.26
C HIS A 997 -17.93 35.25 3.39
N GLY A 998 -16.64 34.91 3.42
CA GLY A 998 -15.70 35.50 4.37
C GLY A 998 -15.35 36.96 4.04
N PRO A 999 -14.71 37.68 4.98
CA PRO A 999 -14.39 39.10 4.79
C PRO A 999 -13.36 39.30 3.66
N THR A 1000 -13.55 40.37 2.90
CA THR A 1000 -12.56 40.90 1.95
C THR A 1000 -11.82 42.06 2.61
N LYS A 1001 -10.53 41.86 2.91
CA LYS A 1001 -9.69 42.85 3.60
C LYS A 1001 -8.70 43.46 2.63
N VAL A 1002 -8.67 44.80 2.54
CA VAL A 1002 -7.67 45.56 1.79
C VAL A 1002 -6.80 46.29 2.81
N THR A 1003 -5.65 45.70 3.10
CA THR A 1003 -4.73 46.20 4.13
C THR A 1003 -3.72 47.20 3.56
N GLN A 1004 -3.28 47.02 2.31
CA GLN A 1004 -2.38 47.91 1.60
C GLN A 1004 -2.59 47.80 0.07
N GLY A 1005 -2.21 48.86 -0.65
CA GLY A 1005 -2.26 48.90 -2.12
C GLY A 1005 -3.69 49.01 -2.65
N VAL A 1006 -3.94 48.43 -3.84
CA VAL A 1006 -5.22 48.52 -4.54
C VAL A 1006 -5.81 47.12 -4.75
N LEU A 1007 -7.07 46.92 -4.32
CA LEU A 1007 -7.90 45.81 -4.81
C LEU A 1007 -8.91 46.38 -5.81
N SER A 1008 -8.88 45.91 -7.05
CA SER A 1008 -9.81 46.32 -8.11
C SER A 1008 -10.88 45.25 -8.34
N LEU A 1009 -12.14 45.66 -8.44
CA LEU A 1009 -13.29 44.80 -8.74
C LEU A 1009 -13.76 45.12 -10.15
N ALA A 1010 -13.80 44.12 -11.05
CA ALA A 1010 -14.07 44.36 -12.47
C ALA A 1010 -15.56 44.32 -12.87
N HIS A 1011 -16.45 43.81 -12.00
CA HIS A 1011 -17.91 43.84 -12.20
C HIS A 1011 -18.68 43.77 -10.87
N ALA A 1012 -20.00 44.00 -10.94
CA ALA A 1012 -20.87 44.10 -9.77
C ALA A 1012 -21.10 42.78 -9.00
N GLU A 1013 -20.65 41.65 -9.55
CA GLU A 1013 -20.81 40.29 -8.98
C GLU A 1013 -19.44 39.72 -8.53
N CYS A 1014 -18.41 40.55 -8.42
CA CYS A 1014 -17.10 40.10 -7.92
C CYS A 1014 -17.12 39.71 -6.44
N LEU A 1015 -18.15 40.09 -5.68
CA LEU A 1015 -18.33 39.75 -4.26
C LEU A 1015 -19.79 39.36 -4.03
N SER A 1016 -20.03 38.54 -3.00
CA SER A 1016 -21.39 38.17 -2.59
C SER A 1016 -22.16 39.36 -2.01
N THR A 1017 -23.49 39.34 -2.10
CA THR A 1017 -24.34 40.43 -1.59
C THR A 1017 -24.27 40.58 -0.07
N SER A 1018 -23.81 39.55 0.65
CA SER A 1018 -23.57 39.57 2.09
C SER A 1018 -22.10 39.87 2.46
N ALA A 1019 -21.26 40.25 1.49
CA ALA A 1019 -19.84 40.42 1.72
C ALA A 1019 -19.55 41.51 2.78
N GLU A 1020 -18.57 41.24 3.63
CA GLU A 1020 -17.96 42.22 4.50
C GLU A 1020 -16.67 42.74 3.84
N ILE A 1021 -16.55 44.05 3.65
CA ILE A 1021 -15.35 44.70 3.12
C ILE A 1021 -14.67 45.48 4.24
N GLN A 1022 -13.38 45.25 4.45
CA GLN A 1022 -12.56 46.03 5.38
C GLN A 1022 -11.45 46.75 4.62
N ILE A 1023 -11.34 48.08 4.75
CA ILE A 1023 -10.29 48.88 4.11
C ILE A 1023 -9.47 49.57 5.21
N SER A 1024 -8.17 49.27 5.27
CA SER A 1024 -7.23 49.90 6.19
C SER A 1024 -6.78 51.28 5.70
N GLU A 1025 -6.26 52.11 6.60
CA GLU A 1025 -5.70 53.41 6.23
C GLU A 1025 -4.62 53.28 5.13
N GLY A 1026 -4.73 54.12 4.10
CA GLY A 1026 -3.81 54.15 2.96
C GLY A 1026 -4.05 53.10 1.87
N ALA A 1027 -4.95 52.13 2.09
CA ALA A 1027 -5.38 51.18 1.07
C ALA A 1027 -6.55 51.72 0.22
N LYS A 1028 -6.76 51.13 -0.96
CA LYS A 1028 -7.84 51.52 -1.87
C LYS A 1028 -8.61 50.32 -2.43
N LEU A 1029 -9.92 50.51 -2.54
CA LEU A 1029 -10.82 49.66 -3.30
C LEU A 1029 -11.19 50.37 -4.60
N ASP A 1030 -10.87 49.76 -5.74
CA ASP A 1030 -11.15 50.31 -7.05
C ASP A 1030 -12.37 49.61 -7.67
N LEU A 1031 -13.49 50.34 -7.82
CA LEU A 1031 -14.73 49.84 -8.39
C LEU A 1031 -14.68 50.01 -9.92
N ASN A 1032 -13.89 49.16 -10.58
CA ASN A 1032 -13.65 49.18 -12.02
C ASN A 1032 -14.79 48.53 -12.82
N PHE A 1033 -16.02 48.98 -12.56
CA PHE A 1033 -17.22 48.55 -13.27
C PHE A 1033 -18.23 49.70 -13.37
N ARG A 1034 -19.33 49.47 -14.09
CA ARG A 1034 -20.48 50.39 -14.12
C ARG A 1034 -21.68 49.72 -13.45
N GLY A 1035 -22.48 50.51 -12.73
CA GLY A 1035 -23.64 50.02 -12.00
C GLY A 1035 -23.38 49.91 -10.50
N GLU A 1036 -24.24 49.17 -9.81
CA GLU A 1036 -24.28 49.07 -8.36
C GLU A 1036 -23.96 47.65 -7.91
N MET A 1037 -23.17 47.52 -6.84
CA MET A 1037 -22.91 46.26 -6.13
C MET A 1037 -23.43 46.38 -4.71
N HIS A 1038 -24.19 45.39 -4.26
CA HIS A 1038 -24.68 45.30 -2.89
C HIS A 1038 -23.70 44.52 -2.02
N VAL A 1039 -23.45 44.98 -0.80
CA VAL A 1039 -22.59 44.32 0.18
C VAL A 1039 -23.22 44.40 1.57
N GLY A 1040 -22.89 43.45 2.45
CA GLY A 1040 -23.48 43.39 3.78
C GLY A 1040 -22.89 44.40 4.76
N LYS A 1041 -21.57 44.64 4.68
CA LYS A 1041 -20.84 45.54 5.58
C LYS A 1041 -19.66 46.21 4.89
N LEU A 1042 -19.38 47.45 5.28
CA LEU A 1042 -18.19 48.19 4.91
C LEU A 1042 -17.57 48.80 6.18
N ILE A 1043 -16.33 48.38 6.46
CA ILE A 1043 -15.54 48.84 7.60
C ILE A 1043 -14.34 49.60 7.04
N HIS A 1044 -14.16 50.82 7.51
CA HIS A 1044 -13.02 51.66 7.17
C HIS A 1044 -12.23 51.99 8.43
N ASP A 1045 -10.95 51.63 8.45
CA ASP A 1045 -10.02 51.86 9.57
C ASP A 1045 -10.60 51.40 10.92
N GLY A 1046 -11.15 50.18 10.93
CA GLY A 1046 -11.78 49.58 12.11
C GLY A 1046 -13.16 50.12 12.48
N LYS A 1047 -13.69 51.12 11.76
CA LYS A 1047 -15.03 51.68 11.98
C LYS A 1047 -16.02 51.21 10.91
N GLU A 1048 -17.11 50.56 11.35
CA GLU A 1048 -18.24 50.21 10.48
C GLU A 1048 -18.95 51.48 9.99
N LEU A 1049 -19.26 51.52 8.70
CA LEU A 1049 -19.98 52.62 8.06
C LEU A 1049 -21.48 52.31 8.01
N GLU A 1050 -22.31 53.36 8.09
CA GLU A 1050 -23.77 53.24 8.10
C GLU A 1050 -24.34 52.77 6.74
N PRO A 1051 -25.56 52.21 6.68
CA PRO A 1051 -26.22 51.90 5.42
C PRO A 1051 -26.29 53.11 4.48
N GLY A 1052 -25.97 52.91 3.20
CA GLY A 1052 -25.81 54.03 2.27
C GLY A 1052 -25.13 53.68 0.95
N THR A 1053 -24.87 54.72 0.15
CA THR A 1053 -24.22 54.62 -1.16
C THR A 1053 -22.78 55.13 -1.06
N TYR A 1054 -21.81 54.33 -1.49
CA TYR A 1054 -20.38 54.63 -1.41
C TYR A 1054 -19.72 54.50 -2.80
N ASP A 1055 -19.09 55.57 -3.28
CA ASP A 1055 -18.44 55.67 -4.59
C ASP A 1055 -17.23 56.61 -4.54
N ALA A 1056 -16.57 56.80 -5.69
CA ALA A 1056 -15.40 57.68 -5.80
C ALA A 1056 -15.72 59.18 -5.61
N LYS A 1057 -16.99 59.60 -5.61
CA LYS A 1057 -17.39 61.01 -5.40
C LYS A 1057 -17.55 61.32 -3.92
N ASN A 1058 -18.17 60.42 -3.17
CA ASN A 1058 -18.47 60.62 -1.75
C ASN A 1058 -17.48 59.92 -0.80
N PHE A 1059 -16.67 58.97 -1.27
CA PHE A 1059 -15.59 58.33 -0.51
C PHE A 1059 -14.22 58.27 -1.24
N PRO A 1060 -13.74 59.37 -1.87
CA PRO A 1060 -12.62 59.39 -2.82
C PRO A 1060 -11.25 59.00 -2.25
N ARG A 1061 -11.07 59.03 -0.93
CA ARG A 1061 -9.80 58.69 -0.29
C ARG A 1061 -9.50 57.19 -0.36
N PHE A 1062 -10.53 56.37 -0.37
CA PHE A 1062 -10.44 54.91 -0.21
C PHE A 1062 -11.19 54.13 -1.30
N ILE A 1063 -12.12 54.79 -2.01
CA ILE A 1063 -12.81 54.23 -3.17
C ILE A 1063 -12.40 54.99 -4.44
N THR A 1064 -12.05 54.26 -5.48
CA THR A 1064 -11.81 54.78 -6.85
C THR A 1064 -12.69 54.05 -7.88
N GLY A 1065 -12.62 54.45 -9.14
CA GLY A 1065 -13.36 53.80 -10.24
C GLY A 1065 -14.72 54.44 -10.53
N SER A 1066 -15.53 53.74 -11.34
CA SER A 1066 -16.84 54.22 -11.82
C SER A 1066 -18.04 53.49 -11.22
N GLY A 1067 -17.81 52.43 -10.45
CA GLY A 1067 -18.86 51.63 -9.81
C GLY A 1067 -19.34 52.27 -8.52
N VAL A 1068 -20.41 51.69 -7.97
CA VAL A 1068 -21.08 52.16 -6.75
C VAL A 1068 -21.32 50.98 -5.82
N LEU A 1069 -20.99 51.13 -4.53
CA LEU A 1069 -21.38 50.18 -3.47
C LEU A 1069 -22.65 50.65 -2.77
N LYS A 1070 -23.54 49.71 -2.47
CA LYS A 1070 -24.72 49.90 -1.62
C LYS A 1070 -24.69 48.95 -0.42
N LEU A 1071 -24.78 49.52 0.78
CA LEU A 1071 -25.01 48.80 2.04
C LEU A 1071 -26.51 48.73 2.34
#